data_AF-A0A8C7WPK0-F1
#
_entry.id   AF-A0A8C7WPK0-F1
#
_cell.length_a   1.000
_cell.length_b   1.000
_cell.length_c   1.000
_cell.angle_alpha   90.00
_cell.angle_beta   90.00
_cell.angle_gamma   90.00
#
_symmetry.space_group_name_H-M   'P 1'
#
loop_
_entity.id
_entity.type
_entity.pdbx_description
1 polymer ?
#
loop_
_entity_poly.entity_id
_entity_poly.type
_entity_poly.pdbx_seq_one_letter_code
_entity_poly.pdbx_strand_id
1 'polypeptide(L)'
;MKETEYEANYLKDEGQKQDSGGATHHAWLNPENPHATITYQTAEEGEELIMEKPELRSVVEQKLEEIRECWSDLENTTKAKARQLFENNKAEPVVKSYSDLDSQLSHLEQQPPQLEQAHHLPTFNEQLQKFQAMESQIGDFYKDAGELGSLQGLCLPQQGLMPGDRDDTEQSGGVETRIVRLIEPLKERRRILLASKEMHQVAQDLEDEILWIQERLPLASCKDFGNNLQSVQQHVKKNQALQRELTGRRARVEEVLDRAGIIASLRTPEVEFVREGAGHVRQLWEVLQLETERRAVILDAALQAQQYYSEGAKVESWLSGQKLHLASEEKGADEASTLQLLKAHLTLEQTVETYAETVGMLSQQCQRLLELGHPESEQIMKQQSHIDRLYVSLKDMVEHRKTKLEQQYWLYQLNKEVEDLERWITEHEAVASSTELGQDLQEVSVLQERFTKFATETNSTGEQRMEQVNKMVNEMIDCGHSDAATIAEWKDGLNESWADLLELMETRRQMLAASYQLHKFFTDCKEVLAQIAGKTKQLPEVRACQANISNPATLQRLMHSFEHALQLLVAQVRMLQENAAQLRTIYAGEKAEAIMVKEQEVMDAWKELLRACEASRVQVTSVTDKVQFFSVVRENLMWMEGIMGQIRWDEPSLLPKKKEKIYIYLVPAEGIPHNNNPKDSPAPSSLCAVPSSFLEDRKL
;
A
#
# COMPACT_ATOMS: atom_id res chain seq x y z
N MET A 1 -25.35 32.59 -64.57
CA MET A 1 -25.44 33.88 -63.86
C MET A 1 -24.09 34.56 -63.60
N LYS A 2 -22.94 34.01 -64.04
CA LYS A 2 -21.63 34.71 -64.02
C LYS A 2 -21.03 34.98 -65.41
N GLU A 3 -21.68 34.56 -66.48
CA GLU A 3 -21.29 34.88 -67.87
C GLU A 3 -21.96 36.16 -68.40
N THR A 4 -23.08 36.60 -67.82
CA THR A 4 -23.75 37.86 -68.16
C THR A 4 -23.15 39.09 -67.45
N GLU A 5 -22.35 38.90 -66.39
CA GLU A 5 -21.59 39.97 -65.73
C GLU A 5 -20.24 40.26 -66.41
N TYR A 6 -19.71 39.31 -67.19
CA TYR A 6 -18.43 39.46 -67.89
C TYR A 6 -18.59 40.26 -69.19
N GLU A 7 -19.69 40.07 -69.94
CA GLU A 7 -20.01 40.90 -71.11
C GLU A 7 -20.41 42.34 -70.74
N ALA A 8 -20.98 42.56 -69.55
CA ALA A 8 -21.32 43.89 -69.04
C ALA A 8 -20.11 44.70 -68.53
N ASN A 9 -19.04 44.03 -68.07
CA ASN A 9 -17.81 44.69 -67.63
C ASN A 9 -16.83 44.97 -68.78
N TYR A 10 -16.88 44.20 -69.87
CA TYR A 10 -16.03 44.44 -71.05
C TYR A 10 -16.42 45.72 -71.82
N LEU A 11 -17.68 46.16 -71.73
CA LEU A 11 -18.16 47.41 -72.34
C LEU A 11 -18.02 48.64 -71.42
N LYS A 12 -17.54 48.47 -70.18
CA LYS A 12 -17.36 49.56 -69.20
C LYS A 12 -15.96 50.19 -69.25
N ASP A 13 -14.95 49.43 -69.65
CA ASP A 13 -13.53 49.85 -69.61
C ASP A 13 -13.04 50.53 -70.91
N GLU A 14 -13.71 50.34 -72.05
CA GLU A 14 -13.40 51.09 -73.29
C GLU A 14 -14.03 52.49 -73.35
N GLY A 15 -14.86 52.88 -72.38
CA GLY A 15 -15.56 54.16 -72.34
C GLY A 15 -14.75 55.36 -71.80
N GLN A 16 -13.48 55.19 -71.40
CA GLN A 16 -12.73 56.24 -70.70
C GLN A 16 -11.76 57.08 -71.53
N LYS A 17 -11.69 56.91 -72.86
CA LYS A 17 -10.91 57.81 -73.72
C LYS A 17 -11.60 58.05 -75.06
N GLN A 18 -12.67 58.85 -75.06
CA GLN A 18 -13.10 59.60 -76.24
C GLN A 18 -14.10 60.70 -75.84
N ASP A 19 -14.06 61.80 -76.60
CA ASP A 19 -14.65 63.10 -76.29
C ASP A 19 -16.10 63.10 -75.76
N SER A 20 -16.40 64.13 -74.98
CA SER A 20 -17.60 64.39 -74.16
C SER A 20 -18.96 64.47 -74.89
N GLY A 21 -19.10 63.91 -76.09
CA GLY A 21 -20.34 63.85 -76.87
C GLY A 21 -21.04 62.48 -76.91
N GLY A 22 -20.32 61.36 -76.74
CA GLY A 22 -20.88 60.01 -76.87
C GLY A 22 -21.58 59.45 -75.62
N ALA A 23 -21.19 59.91 -74.44
CA ALA A 23 -21.67 59.39 -73.15
C ALA A 23 -23.15 59.73 -72.86
N THR A 24 -23.71 60.76 -73.49
CA THR A 24 -25.10 61.19 -73.27
C THR A 24 -26.11 60.31 -74.01
N HIS A 25 -25.75 59.67 -75.12
CA HIS A 25 -26.68 58.86 -75.92
C HIS A 25 -26.81 57.41 -75.42
N HIS A 26 -25.74 56.81 -74.87
CA HIS A 26 -25.81 55.49 -74.25
C HIS A 26 -26.66 55.47 -72.97
N ALA A 27 -26.76 56.58 -72.25
CA ALA A 27 -27.61 56.71 -71.07
C ALA A 27 -29.11 56.56 -71.41
N TRP A 28 -29.54 56.88 -72.64
CA TRP A 28 -30.94 56.78 -73.06
C TRP A 28 -31.38 55.37 -73.45
N LEU A 29 -30.44 54.54 -73.94
CA LEU A 29 -30.68 53.16 -74.40
C LEU A 29 -30.45 52.10 -73.31
N ASN A 30 -30.11 52.52 -72.09
CA ASN A 30 -29.94 51.61 -70.95
C ASN A 30 -31.32 51.05 -70.54
N PRO A 31 -31.51 49.72 -70.47
CA PRO A 31 -32.79 49.12 -70.06
C PRO A 31 -33.27 49.50 -68.65
N GLU A 32 -32.40 50.10 -67.82
CA GLU A 32 -32.74 50.65 -66.49
C GLU A 32 -33.00 52.17 -66.48
N ASN A 33 -33.23 52.80 -67.65
CA ASN A 33 -33.52 54.22 -67.72
C ASN A 33 -34.90 54.54 -67.09
N PRO A 34 -34.98 55.42 -66.07
CA PRO A 34 -36.24 55.73 -65.37
C PRO A 34 -37.35 56.24 -66.30
N HIS A 35 -37.01 56.82 -67.45
CA HIS A 35 -38.02 57.28 -68.42
C HIS A 35 -38.71 56.16 -69.21
N ALA A 36 -38.04 55.03 -69.45
CA ALA A 36 -38.68 53.84 -70.05
C ALA A 36 -39.68 53.22 -69.06
N THR A 37 -39.31 53.14 -67.78
CA THR A 37 -40.18 52.66 -66.70
C THR A 37 -41.44 53.52 -66.54
N ILE A 38 -41.33 54.84 -66.68
CA ILE A 38 -42.47 55.77 -66.65
C ILE A 38 -43.45 55.51 -67.81
N THR A 39 -42.96 55.20 -69.02
CA THR A 39 -43.86 54.90 -70.15
C THR A 39 -44.66 53.61 -69.99
N TYR A 40 -44.10 52.58 -69.36
CA TYR A 40 -44.83 51.35 -69.02
C TYR A 40 -45.85 51.58 -67.90
N GLN A 41 -45.48 52.34 -66.86
CA GLN A 41 -46.40 52.73 -65.77
C GLN A 41 -47.57 53.59 -66.28
N THR A 42 -47.31 54.54 -67.19
CA THR A 42 -48.35 55.40 -67.78
C THR A 42 -49.31 54.60 -68.68
N ALA A 43 -48.83 53.53 -69.32
CA ALA A 43 -49.66 52.62 -70.11
C ALA A 43 -50.57 51.75 -69.21
N GLU A 44 -50.03 51.27 -68.08
CA GLU A 44 -50.76 50.47 -67.09
C GLU A 44 -51.84 51.29 -66.36
N GLU A 45 -51.50 52.51 -65.89
CA GLU A 45 -52.46 53.46 -65.30
C GLU A 45 -53.57 53.89 -66.30
N GLY A 46 -53.23 53.98 -67.59
CA GLY A 46 -54.19 54.27 -68.66
C GLY A 46 -55.17 53.13 -68.93
N GLU A 47 -54.71 51.87 -68.87
CA GLU A 47 -55.59 50.69 -68.96
C GLU A 47 -56.49 50.55 -67.73
N GLU A 48 -55.99 50.86 -66.52
CA GLU A 48 -56.79 50.93 -65.31
C GLU A 48 -57.87 52.03 -65.37
N LEU A 49 -57.55 53.21 -65.92
CA LEU A 49 -58.52 54.30 -66.11
C LEU A 49 -59.65 53.92 -67.10
N ILE A 50 -59.32 53.12 -68.13
CA ILE A 50 -60.29 52.56 -69.09
C ILE A 50 -61.21 51.54 -68.43
N MET A 51 -60.69 50.76 -67.46
CA MET A 51 -61.47 49.82 -66.66
C MET A 51 -62.39 50.51 -65.63
N GLU A 52 -61.93 51.58 -64.97
CA GLU A 52 -62.73 52.29 -63.97
C GLU A 52 -63.79 53.23 -64.58
N LYS A 53 -63.52 53.84 -65.74
CA LYS A 53 -64.43 54.79 -66.42
C LYS A 53 -64.52 54.54 -67.94
N PRO A 54 -65.40 53.64 -68.40
CA PRO A 54 -65.50 53.27 -69.82
C PRO A 54 -65.94 54.41 -70.75
N GLU A 55 -66.49 55.49 -70.19
CA GLU A 55 -66.94 56.70 -70.91
C GLU A 55 -65.77 57.52 -71.49
N LEU A 56 -64.57 57.36 -70.95
CA LEU A 56 -63.35 58.08 -71.35
C LEU A 56 -62.45 57.26 -72.30
N ARG A 57 -62.85 56.04 -72.64
CA ARG A 57 -62.05 55.07 -73.43
C ARG A 57 -61.48 55.65 -74.71
N SER A 58 -62.31 56.30 -75.53
CA SER A 58 -61.88 56.87 -76.81
C SER A 58 -60.80 57.93 -76.67
N VAL A 59 -60.78 58.69 -75.57
CA VAL A 59 -59.81 59.79 -75.35
C VAL A 59 -58.52 59.24 -74.76
N VAL A 60 -58.63 58.27 -73.84
CA VAL A 60 -57.47 57.62 -73.22
C VAL A 60 -56.73 56.74 -74.23
N GLU A 61 -57.44 55.96 -75.07
CA GLU A 61 -56.83 55.16 -76.14
C GLU A 61 -56.09 56.05 -77.15
N GLN A 62 -56.67 57.19 -77.53
CA GLN A 62 -56.01 58.15 -78.43
C GLN A 62 -54.74 58.75 -77.82
N LYS A 63 -54.76 59.09 -76.53
CA LYS A 63 -53.59 59.65 -75.83
C LYS A 63 -52.49 58.62 -75.58
N LEU A 64 -52.85 57.38 -75.29
CA LEU A 64 -51.90 56.27 -75.19
C LEU A 64 -51.25 55.97 -76.53
N GLU A 65 -51.99 56.07 -77.63
CA GLU A 65 -51.44 55.88 -78.97
C GLU A 65 -50.50 57.01 -79.39
N GLU A 66 -50.84 58.27 -79.11
CA GLU A 66 -49.95 59.42 -79.33
C GLU A 66 -48.64 59.30 -78.53
N ILE A 67 -48.70 58.80 -77.28
CA ILE A 67 -47.50 58.56 -76.45
C ILE A 67 -46.67 57.41 -77.01
N ARG A 68 -47.30 56.33 -77.48
CA ARG A 68 -46.61 55.20 -78.13
C ARG A 68 -45.95 55.61 -79.44
N GLU A 69 -46.62 56.39 -80.28
CA GLU A 69 -46.02 56.94 -81.50
C GLU A 69 -44.86 57.88 -81.19
N CYS A 70 -45.03 58.82 -80.24
CA CYS A 70 -43.93 59.71 -79.84
C CYS A 70 -42.74 58.95 -79.25
N TRP A 71 -42.97 57.87 -78.49
CA TRP A 71 -41.91 57.04 -77.96
C TRP A 71 -41.23 56.22 -79.05
N SER A 72 -41.99 55.64 -79.97
CA SER A 72 -41.48 54.93 -81.15
C SER A 72 -40.65 55.88 -82.03
N ASP A 73 -41.13 57.09 -82.29
CA ASP A 73 -40.41 58.10 -83.05
C ASP A 73 -39.17 58.58 -82.32
N LEU A 74 -39.21 58.77 -81.00
CA LEU A 74 -38.05 59.12 -80.20
C LEU A 74 -37.03 57.97 -80.18
N GLU A 75 -37.46 56.73 -80.04
CA GLU A 75 -36.59 55.55 -80.05
C GLU A 75 -35.99 55.33 -81.45
N ASN A 76 -36.78 55.50 -82.51
CA ASN A 76 -36.32 55.39 -83.89
C ASN A 76 -35.39 56.54 -84.27
N THR A 77 -35.66 57.79 -83.85
CA THR A 77 -34.75 58.92 -84.08
C THR A 77 -33.50 58.82 -83.22
N THR A 78 -33.58 58.29 -81.99
CA THR A 78 -32.41 58.06 -81.14
C THR A 78 -31.56 56.91 -81.68
N LYS A 79 -32.16 55.81 -82.16
CA LYS A 79 -31.46 54.73 -82.85
C LYS A 79 -30.90 55.17 -84.19
N ALA A 80 -31.61 55.99 -84.96
CA ALA A 80 -31.13 56.54 -86.22
C ALA A 80 -29.98 57.52 -86.00
N LYS A 81 -30.06 58.39 -84.99
CA LYS A 81 -29.00 59.34 -84.63
C LYS A 81 -27.81 58.64 -83.97
N ALA A 82 -28.03 57.56 -83.21
CA ALA A 82 -26.97 56.69 -82.72
C ALA A 82 -26.28 55.93 -83.87
N ARG A 83 -27.04 55.40 -84.85
CA ARG A 83 -26.47 54.80 -86.08
C ARG A 83 -25.70 55.84 -86.90
N GLN A 84 -26.24 57.05 -87.04
CA GLN A 84 -25.60 58.13 -87.79
C GLN A 84 -24.36 58.67 -87.07
N LEU A 85 -24.35 58.71 -85.74
CA LEU A 85 -23.15 59.01 -84.94
C LEU A 85 -22.15 57.85 -84.98
N PHE A 86 -22.59 56.59 -84.99
CA PHE A 86 -21.72 55.42 -85.12
C PHE A 86 -21.07 55.34 -86.50
N GLU A 87 -21.81 55.68 -87.56
CA GLU A 87 -21.25 55.78 -88.92
C GLU A 87 -20.38 57.04 -89.11
N ASN A 88 -20.72 58.19 -88.51
CA ASN A 88 -19.87 59.40 -88.56
C ASN A 88 -18.64 59.32 -87.65
N ASN A 89 -18.68 58.53 -86.55
CA ASN A 89 -17.53 58.23 -85.70
C ASN A 89 -16.82 56.92 -86.08
N LYS A 90 -17.21 56.26 -87.18
CA LYS A 90 -16.38 55.22 -87.77
C LYS A 90 -15.13 55.94 -88.25
N ALA A 91 -14.07 55.89 -87.45
CA ALA A 91 -12.79 56.52 -87.76
C ALA A 91 -12.44 56.18 -89.22
N GLU A 92 -12.06 57.20 -90.01
CA GLU A 92 -11.49 56.94 -91.33
C GLU A 92 -10.44 55.84 -91.19
N PRO A 93 -10.50 54.75 -91.96
CA PRO A 93 -9.40 53.80 -91.95
C PRO A 93 -8.15 54.59 -92.31
N VAL A 94 -7.11 54.45 -91.48
CA VAL A 94 -5.83 55.17 -91.63
C VAL A 94 -5.14 54.81 -92.96
N VAL A 95 -5.64 53.81 -93.68
CA VAL A 95 -5.15 53.36 -94.97
C VAL A 95 -6.17 53.72 -96.07
N LYS A 96 -5.74 54.53 -97.04
CA LYS A 96 -6.59 54.98 -98.17
C LYS A 96 -6.36 54.17 -99.45
N SER A 97 -5.38 53.25 -99.49
CA SER A 97 -5.10 52.37 -100.63
C SER A 97 -4.23 51.14 -100.26
N TYR A 98 -4.24 50.07 -101.09
CA TYR A 98 -3.28 48.96 -100.93
C TYR A 98 -1.81 49.42 -100.99
N SER A 99 -1.51 50.56 -101.63
CA SER A 99 -0.16 51.14 -101.65
C SER A 99 0.27 51.73 -100.29
N ASP A 100 -0.69 52.24 -99.50
CA ASP A 100 -0.42 52.73 -98.15
C ASP A 100 -0.12 51.54 -97.21
N LEU A 101 -0.91 50.46 -97.29
CA LEU A 101 -0.62 49.19 -96.61
C LEU A 101 0.73 48.61 -97.03
N ASP A 102 1.05 48.62 -98.33
CA ASP A 102 2.32 48.10 -98.84
C ASP A 102 3.53 48.94 -98.39
N SER A 103 3.38 50.26 -98.25
CA SER A 103 4.41 51.15 -97.70
C SER A 103 4.63 50.92 -96.21
N GLN A 104 3.56 50.71 -95.44
CA GLN A 104 3.62 50.42 -94.00
C GLN A 104 4.17 49.02 -93.73
N LEU A 105 3.79 48.02 -94.54
CA LEU A 105 4.38 46.68 -94.51
C LEU A 105 5.86 46.69 -94.88
N SER A 106 6.25 47.47 -95.89
CA SER A 106 7.66 47.63 -96.26
C SER A 106 8.48 48.29 -95.15
N HIS A 107 7.90 49.22 -94.38
CA HIS A 107 8.55 49.79 -93.20
C HIS A 107 8.73 48.76 -92.07
N LEU A 108 7.70 47.96 -91.77
CA LEU A 108 7.80 46.89 -90.76
C LEU A 108 8.79 45.78 -91.17
N GLU A 109 8.88 45.46 -92.45
CA GLU A 109 9.85 44.48 -92.97
C GLU A 109 11.29 44.98 -92.95
N GLN A 110 11.51 46.29 -93.09
CA GLN A 110 12.84 46.91 -92.99
C GLN A 110 13.32 47.03 -91.53
N GLN A 111 12.41 46.99 -90.55
CA GLN A 111 12.71 47.07 -89.12
C GLN A 111 12.09 45.92 -88.32
N PRO A 112 12.46 44.65 -88.58
CA PRO A 112 12.02 43.55 -87.73
C PRO A 112 12.58 43.73 -86.31
N PRO A 113 11.84 43.38 -85.24
CA PRO A 113 12.34 43.49 -83.88
C PRO A 113 13.56 42.59 -83.77
N GLN A 114 14.71 43.17 -83.46
CA GLN A 114 15.95 42.40 -83.41
C GLN A 114 15.92 41.47 -82.20
N LEU A 115 16.29 40.21 -82.43
CA LEU A 115 16.59 39.25 -81.38
C LEU A 115 17.96 39.61 -80.81
N GLU A 116 17.97 40.46 -79.80
CA GLU A 116 19.16 40.57 -78.94
C GLU A 116 19.26 39.29 -78.11
N GLN A 117 20.48 38.79 -77.89
CA GLN A 117 20.73 37.68 -76.98
C GLN A 117 20.29 38.11 -75.57
N ALA A 118 19.06 37.78 -75.20
CA ALA A 118 18.51 38.07 -73.89
C ALA A 118 19.02 37.01 -72.91
N HIS A 119 19.63 37.46 -71.82
CA HIS A 119 20.10 36.61 -70.73
C HIS A 119 19.35 36.85 -69.41
N HIS A 120 18.44 37.83 -69.38
CA HIS A 120 17.71 38.25 -68.18
C HIS A 120 16.21 38.32 -68.43
N LEU A 121 15.41 37.87 -67.46
CA LEU A 121 13.95 37.79 -67.53
C LEU A 121 13.24 39.11 -67.93
N PRO A 122 13.66 40.30 -67.44
CA PRO A 122 13.06 41.57 -67.86
C PRO A 122 13.25 41.85 -69.36
N THR A 123 14.39 41.48 -69.92
CA THR A 123 14.70 41.64 -71.35
C THR A 123 13.79 40.76 -72.22
N PHE A 124 13.49 39.53 -71.78
CA PHE A 124 12.53 38.67 -72.47
C PHE A 124 11.11 39.26 -72.45
N ASN A 125 10.68 39.86 -71.33
CA ASN A 125 9.37 40.51 -71.24
C ASN A 125 9.26 41.71 -72.17
N GLU A 126 10.30 42.55 -72.23
CA GLU A 126 10.35 43.71 -73.12
C GLU A 126 10.34 43.30 -74.60
N GLN A 127 11.15 42.29 -74.96
CA GLN A 127 11.15 41.74 -76.33
C GLN A 127 9.80 41.12 -76.69
N LEU A 128 9.21 40.33 -75.80
CA LEU A 128 7.90 39.73 -76.01
C LEU A 128 6.82 40.81 -76.22
N GLN A 129 6.88 41.91 -75.47
CA GLN A 129 5.97 43.05 -75.64
C GLN A 129 6.15 43.72 -77.01
N LYS A 130 7.39 43.89 -77.49
CA LYS A 130 7.69 44.41 -78.84
C LYS A 130 7.16 43.49 -79.94
N PHE A 131 7.32 42.17 -79.79
CA PHE A 131 6.78 41.18 -80.74
C PHE A 131 5.24 41.11 -80.70
N GLN A 132 4.62 41.19 -79.52
CA GLN A 132 3.16 41.25 -79.38
C GLN A 132 2.57 42.53 -79.99
N ALA A 133 3.23 43.68 -79.80
CA ALA A 133 2.82 44.93 -80.44
C ALA A 133 2.89 44.83 -81.97
N MET A 134 3.94 44.20 -82.51
CA MET A 134 4.07 43.96 -83.95
C MET A 134 3.04 42.95 -84.48
N GLU A 135 2.77 41.86 -83.75
CA GLU A 135 1.71 40.90 -84.09
C GLU A 135 0.33 41.58 -84.11
N SER A 136 0.06 42.49 -83.15
CA SER A 136 -1.16 43.30 -83.13
C SER A 136 -1.25 44.19 -84.36
N GLN A 137 -0.17 44.92 -84.69
CA GLN A 137 -0.13 45.80 -85.86
C GLN A 137 -0.34 45.03 -87.18
N ILE A 138 0.25 43.84 -87.32
CA ILE A 138 0.04 42.97 -88.49
C ILE A 138 -1.37 42.36 -88.50
N GLY A 139 -1.93 42.06 -87.32
CA GLY A 139 -3.30 41.62 -87.16
C GLY A 139 -4.31 42.70 -87.55
N ASP A 140 -4.01 43.96 -87.24
CA ASP A 140 -4.82 45.11 -87.66
C ASP A 140 -4.67 45.36 -89.17
N PHE A 141 -3.46 45.26 -89.75
CA PHE A 141 -3.28 45.29 -91.21
C PHE A 141 -4.00 44.16 -91.94
N TYR A 142 -4.11 42.97 -91.33
CA TYR A 142 -4.90 41.86 -91.88
C TYR A 142 -6.41 42.16 -91.87
N LYS A 143 -6.92 42.81 -90.80
CA LYS A 143 -8.31 43.28 -90.75
C LYS A 143 -8.55 44.38 -91.79
N ASP A 144 -7.66 45.36 -91.86
CA ASP A 144 -7.74 46.48 -92.81
C ASP A 144 -7.70 46.00 -94.27
N ALA A 145 -6.85 45.01 -94.60
CA ALA A 145 -6.82 44.37 -95.91
C ALA A 145 -8.14 43.63 -96.21
N GLY A 146 -8.72 42.92 -95.24
CA GLY A 146 -10.03 42.28 -95.38
C GLY A 146 -11.19 43.26 -95.54
N GLU A 147 -11.11 44.43 -94.89
CA GLU A 147 -12.07 45.53 -95.05
C GLU A 147 -11.95 46.19 -96.43
N LEU A 148 -10.73 46.40 -96.93
CA LEU A 148 -10.45 46.91 -98.28
C LEU A 148 -10.87 45.92 -99.38
N GLY A 149 -10.67 44.61 -99.16
CA GLY A 149 -11.16 43.55 -100.04
C GLY A 149 -12.69 43.44 -100.04
N SER A 150 -13.34 43.67 -98.89
CA SER A 150 -14.80 43.76 -98.79
C SER A 150 -15.37 45.00 -99.50
N LEU A 151 -14.67 46.14 -99.44
CA LEU A 151 -15.01 47.36 -100.17
C LEU A 151 -14.82 47.22 -101.69
N GLN A 152 -13.81 46.46 -102.15
CA GLN A 152 -13.63 46.11 -103.57
C GLN A 152 -14.63 45.08 -104.08
N GLY A 153 -15.02 44.07 -103.27
CA GLY A 153 -16.03 43.07 -103.64
C GLY A 153 -17.46 43.61 -103.76
N LEU A 154 -17.74 44.77 -103.15
CA LEU A 154 -19.01 45.50 -103.29
C LEU A 154 -19.03 46.43 -104.51
N CYS A 155 -17.88 46.66 -105.16
CA CYS A 155 -17.75 47.56 -106.30
C CYS A 155 -17.49 46.77 -107.60
N LEU A 156 -18.56 46.56 -108.37
CA LEU A 156 -18.67 46.07 -109.77
C LEU A 156 -18.90 44.55 -109.96
N PRO A 157 -19.93 44.17 -110.77
CA PRO A 157 -20.14 44.75 -112.11
C PRO A 157 -21.52 45.37 -112.35
N GLN A 158 -21.52 46.63 -112.81
CA GLN A 158 -22.09 46.95 -114.11
C GLN A 158 -21.19 47.92 -114.90
N GLN A 159 -20.72 47.39 -116.04
CA GLN A 159 -20.24 48.05 -117.26
C GLN A 159 -18.80 48.58 -117.36
N GLY A 160 -18.04 47.91 -118.24
CA GLY A 160 -17.00 48.54 -119.07
C GLY A 160 -15.56 48.12 -118.73
N LEU A 161 -15.06 47.08 -119.42
CA LEU A 161 -13.63 46.73 -119.43
C LEU A 161 -12.79 47.94 -119.85
N MET A 162 -11.98 48.47 -118.93
CA MET A 162 -10.80 49.26 -119.24
C MET A 162 -9.53 48.51 -118.80
N PRO A 163 -8.38 48.64 -119.49
CA PRO A 163 -7.18 47.83 -119.24
C PRO A 163 -6.36 48.24 -117.99
N GLY A 164 -6.99 48.83 -116.97
CA GLY A 164 -6.32 49.35 -115.76
C GLY A 164 -6.49 48.49 -114.50
N ASP A 165 -7.55 47.68 -114.38
CA ASP A 165 -7.92 46.99 -113.13
C ASP A 165 -7.16 45.68 -112.86
N ARG A 166 -6.17 45.31 -113.71
CA ARG A 166 -5.36 44.11 -113.48
C ARG A 166 -4.23 44.32 -112.47
N ASP A 167 -3.69 45.54 -112.36
CA ASP A 167 -2.60 45.84 -111.43
C ASP A 167 -3.09 45.94 -109.97
N ASP A 168 -4.32 46.42 -109.73
CA ASP A 168 -4.88 46.56 -108.37
C ASP A 168 -5.25 45.21 -107.72
N THR A 169 -5.65 44.22 -108.54
CA THR A 169 -5.97 42.86 -108.05
C THR A 169 -4.70 42.04 -107.77
N GLU A 170 -3.61 42.27 -108.54
CA GLU A 170 -2.29 41.67 -108.26
C GLU A 170 -1.60 42.34 -107.06
N GLN A 171 -1.77 43.65 -106.86
CA GLN A 171 -1.29 44.36 -105.66
C GLN A 171 -2.03 43.92 -104.38
N SER A 172 -3.36 43.75 -104.44
CA SER A 172 -4.17 43.24 -103.31
C SER A 172 -3.75 41.83 -102.88
N GLY A 173 -3.65 40.90 -103.83
CA GLY A 173 -3.17 39.54 -103.55
C GLY A 173 -1.70 39.50 -103.09
N GLY A 174 -0.86 40.41 -103.58
CA GLY A 174 0.53 40.57 -103.15
C GLY A 174 0.66 41.03 -101.69
N VAL A 175 -0.10 42.05 -101.29
CA VAL A 175 -0.13 42.60 -99.92
C VAL A 175 -0.68 41.59 -98.91
N GLU A 176 -1.81 40.92 -99.22
CA GLU A 176 -2.38 39.88 -98.35
C GLU A 176 -1.44 38.68 -98.18
N THR A 177 -0.85 38.20 -99.29
CA THR A 177 0.12 37.10 -99.25
C THR A 177 1.36 37.47 -98.42
N ARG A 178 1.79 38.73 -98.48
CA ARG A 178 2.94 39.25 -97.72
C ARG A 178 2.62 39.33 -96.23
N ILE A 179 1.43 39.83 -95.84
CA ILE A 179 0.93 39.81 -94.46
C ILE A 179 0.93 38.37 -93.92
N VAL A 180 0.34 37.41 -94.65
CA VAL A 180 0.28 36.00 -94.23
C VAL A 180 1.67 35.38 -94.08
N ARG A 181 2.62 35.72 -94.97
CA ARG A 181 4.02 35.26 -94.89
C ARG A 181 4.77 35.81 -93.66
N LEU A 182 4.38 36.97 -93.13
CA LEU A 182 5.00 37.56 -91.94
C LEU A 182 4.44 37.01 -90.63
N ILE A 183 3.21 36.48 -90.63
CA ILE A 183 2.57 35.94 -89.42
C ILE A 183 3.33 34.73 -88.86
N GLU A 184 3.66 33.74 -89.69
CA GLU A 184 4.26 32.48 -89.17
C GLU A 184 5.67 32.69 -88.58
N PRO A 185 6.59 33.46 -89.21
CA PRO A 185 7.88 33.77 -88.61
C PRO A 185 7.79 34.55 -87.29
N LEU A 186 6.78 35.42 -87.12
CA LEU A 186 6.58 36.16 -85.87
C LEU A 186 6.01 35.26 -84.77
N LYS A 187 5.01 34.44 -85.10
CA LYS A 187 4.47 33.42 -84.19
C LYS A 187 5.56 32.46 -83.74
N GLU A 188 6.41 32.00 -84.65
CA GLU A 188 7.52 31.11 -84.35
C GLU A 188 8.57 31.77 -83.45
N ARG A 189 8.95 33.02 -83.73
CA ARG A 189 9.86 33.79 -82.86
C ARG A 189 9.27 34.03 -81.48
N ARG A 190 7.97 34.31 -81.39
CA ARG A 190 7.26 34.42 -80.11
C ARG A 190 7.25 33.10 -79.35
N ARG A 191 7.01 31.95 -80.01
CA ARG A 191 7.11 30.62 -79.39
C ARG A 191 8.50 30.38 -78.81
N ILE A 192 9.56 30.69 -79.57
CA ILE A 192 10.96 30.56 -79.13
C ILE A 192 11.26 31.47 -77.93
N LEU A 193 10.82 32.74 -77.98
CA LEU A 193 10.99 33.68 -76.87
C LEU A 193 10.23 33.27 -75.60
N LEU A 194 9.01 32.73 -75.74
CA LEU A 194 8.24 32.20 -74.62
C LEU A 194 8.91 30.96 -74.02
N ALA A 195 9.42 30.04 -74.85
CA ALA A 195 10.16 28.88 -74.39
C ALA A 195 11.47 29.28 -73.68
N SER A 196 12.19 30.26 -74.22
CA SER A 196 13.41 30.81 -73.59
C SER A 196 13.11 31.52 -72.28
N LYS A 197 12.02 32.31 -72.22
CA LYS A 197 11.55 32.95 -70.98
C LYS A 197 11.22 31.91 -69.92
N GLU A 198 10.47 30.87 -70.27
CA GLU A 198 10.10 29.78 -69.36
C GLU A 198 11.34 29.03 -68.86
N MET A 199 12.31 28.77 -69.73
CA MET A 199 13.60 28.18 -69.38
C MET A 199 14.35 29.00 -68.30
N HIS A 200 14.47 30.32 -68.50
CA HIS A 200 15.14 31.19 -67.53
C HIS A 200 14.32 31.40 -66.25
N GLN A 201 12.99 31.41 -66.33
CA GLN A 201 12.13 31.46 -65.15
C GLN A 201 12.32 30.21 -64.29
N VAL A 202 12.32 29.03 -64.91
CA VAL A 202 12.55 27.77 -64.19
C VAL A 202 13.97 27.71 -63.62
N ALA A 203 14.97 28.25 -64.33
CA ALA A 203 16.32 28.34 -63.79
C ALA A 203 16.40 29.22 -62.54
N GLN A 204 15.72 30.37 -62.53
CA GLN A 204 15.63 31.21 -61.34
C GLN A 204 14.87 30.50 -60.20
N ASP A 205 13.75 29.84 -60.52
CA ASP A 205 13.00 29.04 -59.53
C ASP A 205 13.90 27.94 -58.93
N LEU A 206 14.77 27.30 -59.73
CA LEU A 206 15.75 26.31 -59.25
C LEU A 206 16.82 26.95 -58.35
N GLU A 207 17.36 28.12 -58.70
CA GLU A 207 18.32 28.86 -57.87
C GLU A 207 17.72 29.26 -56.51
N ASP A 208 16.46 29.72 -56.51
CA ASP A 208 15.73 30.08 -55.29
C ASP A 208 15.54 28.86 -54.37
N GLU A 209 15.19 27.69 -54.93
CA GLU A 209 15.10 26.45 -54.14
C GLU A 209 16.48 25.97 -53.66
N ILE A 210 17.54 26.10 -54.46
CA ILE A 210 18.93 25.79 -54.02
C ILE A 210 19.28 26.65 -52.81
N LEU A 211 19.06 27.96 -52.89
CA LEU A 211 19.36 28.89 -51.80
C LEU A 211 18.57 28.52 -50.54
N TRP A 212 17.26 28.27 -50.69
CA TRP A 212 16.40 27.87 -49.57
C TRP A 212 16.89 26.58 -48.90
N ILE A 213 17.26 25.56 -49.69
CA ILE A 213 17.80 24.30 -49.18
C ILE A 213 19.14 24.53 -48.46
N GLN A 214 20.03 25.30 -49.05
CA GLN A 214 21.35 25.59 -48.48
C GLN A 214 21.27 26.34 -47.15
N GLU A 215 20.28 27.21 -46.96
CA GLU A 215 20.07 27.87 -45.67
C GLU A 215 19.58 26.91 -44.57
N ARG A 216 18.90 25.82 -44.93
CA ARG A 216 18.26 24.87 -43.99
C ARG A 216 19.12 23.65 -43.71
N LEU A 217 20.02 23.30 -44.64
CA LEU A 217 20.93 22.18 -44.50
C LEU A 217 21.82 22.24 -43.24
N PRO A 218 22.35 23.40 -42.79
CA PRO A 218 23.09 23.49 -41.53
C PRO A 218 22.25 23.15 -40.30
N LEU A 219 20.93 23.42 -40.34
CA LEU A 219 20.01 23.11 -39.23
C LEU A 219 19.78 21.60 -39.13
N ALA A 220 19.68 20.90 -40.28
CA ALA A 220 19.57 19.45 -40.35
C ALA A 220 20.88 18.74 -39.98
N SER A 221 22.01 19.27 -40.43
CA SER A 221 23.35 18.65 -40.27
C SER A 221 24.03 18.98 -38.93
N CYS A 222 23.41 19.83 -38.11
CA CYS A 222 23.93 20.17 -36.79
C CYS A 222 24.16 18.89 -35.96
N LYS A 223 25.28 18.83 -35.22
CA LYS A 223 25.65 17.69 -34.36
C LYS A 223 25.42 17.97 -32.87
N ASP A 224 24.93 19.17 -32.54
CA ASP A 224 24.53 19.49 -31.18
C ASP A 224 23.12 18.94 -30.93
N PHE A 225 23.03 18.03 -29.97
CA PHE A 225 21.78 17.38 -29.56
C PHE A 225 21.32 17.85 -28.17
N GLY A 226 22.13 18.63 -27.45
CA GLY A 226 21.87 19.01 -26.05
C GLY A 226 22.51 18.06 -25.04
N ASN A 227 22.72 18.54 -23.81
CA ASN A 227 23.39 17.83 -22.71
C ASN A 227 22.49 17.59 -21.48
N ASN A 228 21.24 18.03 -21.54
CA ASN A 228 20.24 17.85 -20.48
C ASN A 228 18.85 17.72 -21.11
N LEU A 229 17.89 17.18 -20.36
CA LEU A 229 16.53 16.92 -20.85
C LEU A 229 15.86 18.14 -21.51
N GLN A 230 15.99 19.33 -20.94
CA GLN A 230 15.39 20.55 -21.47
C GLN A 230 16.00 20.96 -22.82
N SER A 231 17.34 20.92 -22.92
CA SER A 231 18.07 21.24 -24.15
C SER A 231 17.72 20.26 -25.28
N VAL A 232 17.71 18.95 -25.01
CA VAL A 232 17.35 17.94 -26.01
C VAL A 232 15.90 18.13 -26.49
N GLN A 233 14.96 18.36 -25.56
CA GLN A 233 13.56 18.65 -25.92
C GLN A 233 13.44 19.90 -26.82
N GLN A 234 14.26 20.93 -26.59
CA GLN A 234 14.29 22.10 -27.45
C GLN A 234 14.82 21.76 -28.85
N HIS A 235 15.88 20.96 -28.97
CA HIS A 235 16.42 20.53 -30.25
C HIS A 235 15.46 19.61 -31.02
N VAL A 236 14.74 18.72 -30.33
CA VAL A 236 13.63 17.93 -30.89
C VAL A 236 12.56 18.84 -31.48
N LYS A 237 12.09 19.84 -30.73
CA LYS A 237 11.08 20.81 -31.22
C LYS A 237 11.55 21.58 -32.45
N LYS A 238 12.83 21.99 -32.48
CA LYS A 238 13.44 22.66 -33.64
C LYS A 238 13.49 21.75 -34.87
N ASN A 239 13.90 20.50 -34.71
CA ASN A 239 13.94 19.53 -35.81
C ASN A 239 12.53 19.17 -36.31
N GLN A 240 11.55 19.04 -35.43
CA GLN A 240 10.13 18.87 -35.79
C GLN A 240 9.57 20.09 -36.56
N ALA A 241 10.02 21.31 -36.23
CA ALA A 241 9.66 22.50 -36.98
C ALA A 241 10.24 22.44 -38.41
N LEU A 242 11.51 22.07 -38.54
CA LEU A 242 12.14 21.86 -39.84
C LEU A 242 11.42 20.77 -40.67
N GLN A 243 11.05 19.63 -40.07
CA GLN A 243 10.27 18.58 -40.74
C GLN A 243 8.93 19.09 -41.28
N ARG A 244 8.24 19.95 -40.53
CA ARG A 244 7.00 20.60 -40.97
C ARG A 244 7.24 21.55 -42.13
N GLU A 245 8.32 22.35 -42.08
CA GLU A 245 8.72 23.21 -43.19
C GLU A 245 9.03 22.41 -44.47
N LEU A 246 9.77 21.31 -44.36
CA LEU A 246 10.06 20.41 -45.49
C LEU A 246 8.79 19.80 -46.08
N THR A 247 7.85 19.38 -45.21
CA THR A 247 6.57 18.82 -45.65
C THR A 247 5.76 19.85 -46.44
N GLY A 248 5.73 21.11 -45.97
CA GLY A 248 5.05 22.20 -46.66
C GLY A 248 5.73 22.62 -47.97
N ARG A 249 7.08 22.56 -48.03
CA ARG A 249 7.86 22.95 -49.22
C ARG A 249 7.91 21.88 -50.31
N ARG A 250 7.62 20.62 -49.98
CA ARG A 250 7.66 19.47 -50.89
C ARG A 250 6.93 19.73 -52.22
N ALA A 251 5.67 20.16 -52.16
CA ALA A 251 4.86 20.35 -53.37
C ALA A 251 5.47 21.40 -54.32
N ARG A 252 6.10 22.44 -53.77
CA ARG A 252 6.78 23.47 -54.57
C ARG A 252 8.04 22.94 -55.24
N VAL A 253 8.86 22.18 -54.51
CA VAL A 253 10.07 21.57 -55.06
C VAL A 253 9.72 20.58 -56.18
N GLU A 254 8.69 19.75 -55.97
CA GLU A 254 8.17 18.82 -56.98
C GLU A 254 7.65 19.57 -58.22
N GLU A 255 6.86 20.63 -58.05
CA GLU A 255 6.37 21.47 -59.15
C GLU A 255 7.50 22.07 -60.00
N VAL A 256 8.53 22.66 -59.36
CA VAL A 256 9.68 23.26 -60.04
C VAL A 256 10.51 22.17 -60.77
N LEU A 257 10.70 21.01 -60.14
CA LEU A 257 11.41 19.88 -60.75
C LEU A 257 10.64 19.29 -61.94
N ASP A 258 9.31 19.22 -61.89
CA ASP A 258 8.47 18.75 -62.99
C ASP A 258 8.56 19.71 -64.18
N ARG A 259 8.46 21.02 -63.95
CA ARG A 259 8.65 22.05 -64.98
C ARG A 259 10.05 21.99 -65.59
N ALA A 260 11.08 21.86 -64.76
CA ALA A 260 12.46 21.68 -65.21
C ALA A 260 12.65 20.37 -66.00
N GLY A 261 11.95 19.30 -65.64
CA GLY A 261 11.96 18.02 -66.35
C GLY A 261 11.38 18.13 -67.76
N ILE A 262 10.28 18.87 -67.93
CA ILE A 262 9.69 19.17 -69.24
C ILE A 262 10.70 19.89 -70.12
N ILE A 263 11.35 20.95 -69.61
CA ILE A 263 12.34 21.73 -70.37
C ILE A 263 13.60 20.91 -70.68
N ALA A 264 14.10 20.14 -69.71
CA ALA A 264 15.29 19.32 -69.85
C ALA A 264 15.13 18.15 -70.84
N SER A 265 13.89 17.80 -71.21
CA SER A 265 13.59 16.79 -72.24
C SER A 265 13.99 17.23 -73.66
N LEU A 266 14.17 18.54 -73.87
CA LEU A 266 14.68 19.10 -75.11
C LEU A 266 16.18 18.74 -75.24
N ARG A 267 16.58 18.18 -76.39
CA ARG A 267 17.98 17.81 -76.67
C ARG A 267 18.73 18.97 -77.31
N THR A 268 18.78 20.09 -76.60
CA THR A 268 19.46 21.31 -77.06
C THR A 268 20.51 21.74 -76.02
N PRO A 269 21.70 22.23 -76.44
CA PRO A 269 22.76 22.63 -75.51
C PRO A 269 22.35 23.78 -74.60
N GLU A 270 21.36 24.59 -75.01
CA GLU A 270 20.86 25.72 -74.24
C GLU A 270 20.14 25.29 -72.96
N VAL A 271 19.63 24.05 -72.83
CA VAL A 271 18.91 23.61 -71.62
C VAL A 271 19.78 22.86 -70.60
N GLU A 272 21.09 22.69 -70.87
CA GLU A 272 22.00 21.93 -69.99
C GLU A 272 22.07 22.51 -68.58
N PHE A 273 22.11 23.84 -68.44
CA PHE A 273 22.17 24.49 -67.12
C PHE A 273 20.90 24.26 -66.28
N VAL A 274 19.72 24.16 -66.92
CA VAL A 274 18.46 23.77 -66.25
C VAL A 274 18.51 22.31 -65.82
N ARG A 275 19.10 21.43 -66.64
CA ARG A 275 19.29 20.01 -66.29
C ARG A 275 20.23 19.83 -65.10
N GLU A 276 21.34 20.56 -65.08
CA GLU A 276 22.31 20.59 -63.98
C GLU A 276 21.67 21.16 -62.70
N GLY A 277 20.98 22.30 -62.80
CA GLY A 277 20.27 22.92 -61.68
C GLY A 277 19.21 22.00 -61.08
N ALA A 278 18.39 21.34 -61.91
CA ALA A 278 17.41 20.37 -61.46
C ALA A 278 18.05 19.12 -60.82
N GLY A 279 19.19 18.68 -61.33
CA GLY A 279 20.01 17.63 -60.71
C GLY A 279 20.50 18.04 -59.32
N HIS A 280 20.99 19.28 -59.18
CA HIS A 280 21.50 19.82 -57.93
C HIS A 280 20.39 20.00 -56.89
N VAL A 281 19.22 20.54 -57.26
CA VAL A 281 18.04 20.61 -56.37
C VAL A 281 17.63 19.23 -55.89
N ARG A 282 17.53 18.22 -56.78
CA ARG A 282 17.20 16.84 -56.38
C ARG A 282 18.18 16.29 -55.35
N GLN A 283 19.47 16.40 -55.61
CA GLN A 283 20.52 15.91 -54.71
C GLN A 283 20.48 16.62 -53.35
N LEU A 284 20.43 17.96 -53.35
CA LEU A 284 20.41 18.72 -52.11
C LEU A 284 19.13 18.48 -51.30
N TRP A 285 17.98 18.33 -51.97
CA TRP A 285 16.70 18.03 -51.33
C TRP A 285 16.72 16.64 -50.68
N GLU A 286 17.23 15.61 -51.37
CA GLU A 286 17.42 14.28 -50.81
C GLU A 286 18.35 14.29 -49.60
N VAL A 287 19.48 14.99 -49.68
CA VAL A 287 20.42 15.13 -48.55
C VAL A 287 19.77 15.84 -47.37
N LEU A 288 19.02 16.93 -47.61
CA LEU A 288 18.31 17.66 -46.56
C LEU A 288 17.27 16.78 -45.85
N GLN A 289 16.51 15.99 -46.61
CA GLN A 289 15.54 15.04 -46.05
C GLN A 289 16.25 13.97 -45.21
N LEU A 290 17.29 13.33 -45.77
CA LEU A 290 18.04 12.28 -45.09
C LEU A 290 18.71 12.78 -43.81
N GLU A 291 19.38 13.93 -43.84
CA GLU A 291 19.99 14.51 -42.63
C GLU A 291 18.95 14.92 -41.59
N THR A 292 17.78 15.41 -42.02
CA THR A 292 16.70 15.76 -41.09
C THR A 292 16.13 14.53 -40.39
N GLU A 293 15.91 13.44 -41.12
CA GLU A 293 15.45 12.15 -40.59
C GLU A 293 16.51 11.50 -39.69
N ARG A 294 17.77 11.47 -40.14
CA ARG A 294 18.90 10.98 -39.33
C ARG A 294 19.02 11.74 -38.01
N ARG A 295 18.90 13.07 -38.07
CA ARG A 295 18.90 13.92 -36.87
C ARG A 295 17.69 13.64 -35.97
N ALA A 296 16.51 13.37 -36.52
CA ALA A 296 15.33 13.01 -35.74
C ALA A 296 15.54 11.72 -34.94
N VAL A 297 16.08 10.67 -35.57
CA VAL A 297 16.38 9.38 -34.90
C VAL A 297 17.40 9.57 -33.76
N ILE A 298 18.47 10.34 -33.99
CA ILE A 298 19.48 10.59 -32.95
C ILE A 298 18.92 11.43 -31.81
N LEU A 299 18.10 12.44 -32.12
CA LEU A 299 17.44 13.26 -31.10
C LEU A 299 16.44 12.47 -30.26
N ASP A 300 15.74 11.51 -30.86
CA ASP A 300 14.83 10.62 -30.13
C ASP A 300 15.60 9.71 -29.16
N ALA A 301 16.70 9.09 -29.62
CA ALA A 301 17.59 8.32 -28.76
C ALA A 301 18.16 9.18 -27.61
N ALA A 302 18.70 10.36 -27.91
CA ALA A 302 19.21 11.29 -26.90
C ALA A 302 18.10 11.71 -25.90
N LEU A 303 16.86 11.90 -26.36
CA LEU A 303 15.74 12.25 -25.50
C LEU A 303 15.41 11.12 -24.53
N GLN A 304 15.33 9.89 -25.02
CA GLN A 304 15.06 8.70 -24.21
C GLN A 304 16.14 8.49 -23.14
N ALA A 305 17.41 8.67 -23.51
CA ALA A 305 18.54 8.60 -22.57
C ALA A 305 18.44 9.70 -21.49
N GLN A 306 18.22 10.96 -21.87
CA GLN A 306 18.12 12.05 -20.91
C GLN A 306 16.89 11.94 -19.99
N GLN A 307 15.77 11.37 -20.48
CA GLN A 307 14.63 11.03 -19.63
C GLN A 307 15.02 9.99 -18.59
N TYR A 308 15.71 8.92 -19.00
CA TYR A 308 16.23 7.90 -18.08
C TYR A 308 17.17 8.50 -17.04
N TYR A 309 18.19 9.28 -17.46
CA TYR A 309 19.14 9.91 -16.54
C TYR A 309 18.45 10.83 -15.53
N SER A 310 17.45 11.61 -15.97
CA SER A 310 16.67 12.50 -15.11
C SER A 310 15.88 11.72 -14.06
N GLU A 311 15.16 10.66 -14.44
CA GLU A 311 14.42 9.82 -13.47
C GLU A 311 15.38 9.06 -12.56
N GLY A 312 16.47 8.51 -13.09
CA GLY A 312 17.52 7.85 -12.33
C GLY A 312 18.15 8.76 -11.28
N ALA A 313 18.40 10.03 -11.60
CA ALA A 313 18.94 11.01 -10.64
C ALA A 313 17.96 11.32 -9.50
N LYS A 314 16.65 11.38 -9.77
CA LYS A 314 15.63 11.55 -8.72
C LYS A 314 15.60 10.34 -7.78
N VAL A 315 15.62 9.14 -8.35
CA VAL A 315 15.66 7.88 -7.61
C VAL A 315 16.92 7.81 -6.75
N GLU A 316 18.09 8.08 -7.33
CA GLU A 316 19.37 8.08 -6.62
C GLU A 316 19.41 9.11 -5.47
N SER A 317 18.89 10.32 -5.71
CA SER A 317 18.80 11.36 -4.69
C SER A 317 17.90 10.93 -3.52
N TRP A 318 16.76 10.29 -3.81
CA TRP A 318 15.87 9.79 -2.78
C TRP A 318 16.53 8.66 -1.98
N LEU A 319 17.10 7.65 -2.64
CA LEU A 319 17.80 6.54 -1.99
C LEU A 319 18.94 7.01 -1.11
N SER A 320 19.75 7.94 -1.61
CA SER A 320 20.88 8.50 -0.87
C SER A 320 20.43 9.34 0.32
N GLY A 321 19.33 10.10 0.17
CA GLY A 321 18.70 10.84 1.26
C GLY A 321 18.22 9.91 2.39
N GLN A 322 17.53 8.82 2.05
CA GLN A 322 17.05 7.85 3.04
C GLN A 322 18.20 7.13 3.74
N LYS A 323 19.27 6.77 3.01
CA LYS A 323 20.48 6.20 3.62
C LYS A 323 21.14 7.14 4.61
N LEU A 324 21.26 8.42 4.27
CA LEU A 324 21.82 9.43 5.16
C LEU A 324 20.98 9.58 6.43
N HIS A 325 19.66 9.58 6.31
CA HIS A 325 18.75 9.62 7.44
C HIS A 325 18.91 8.38 8.35
N LEU A 326 19.02 7.19 7.77
CA LEU A 326 19.26 5.95 8.54
C LEU A 326 20.62 5.92 9.24
N ALA A 327 21.63 6.61 8.68
CA ALA A 327 22.95 6.71 9.28
C ALA A 327 22.95 7.51 10.60
N SER A 328 21.97 8.38 10.83
CA SER A 328 21.76 8.95 12.17
C SER A 328 21.16 7.88 13.09
N GLU A 329 21.99 7.32 13.99
CA GLU A 329 21.56 6.35 15.00
C GLU A 329 20.79 7.06 16.14
N GLU A 330 19.47 7.18 16.00
CA GLU A 330 18.61 7.48 17.15
C GLU A 330 18.36 6.19 17.93
N LYS A 331 18.67 6.20 19.23
CA LYS A 331 18.43 5.08 20.15
C LYS A 331 17.37 5.49 21.15
N GLY A 332 16.45 4.58 21.46
CA GLY A 332 15.50 4.76 22.55
C GLY A 332 16.22 4.74 23.90
N ALA A 333 15.71 5.49 24.86
CA ALA A 333 16.24 5.52 26.23
C ALA A 333 15.51 4.54 27.16
N ASP A 334 14.31 4.12 26.78
CA ASP A 334 13.41 3.25 27.55
C ASP A 334 12.51 2.42 26.61
N GLU A 335 11.69 1.55 27.21
CA GLU A 335 10.73 0.68 26.51
C GLU A 335 9.80 1.50 25.57
N ALA A 336 9.26 2.61 26.08
CA ALA A 336 8.26 3.42 25.38
C ALA A 336 8.84 4.20 24.18
N SER A 337 9.98 4.87 24.37
CA SER A 337 10.68 5.60 23.31
C SER A 337 11.22 4.65 22.24
N THR A 338 11.74 3.49 22.64
CA THR A 338 12.18 2.45 21.69
C THR A 338 11.02 1.92 20.87
N LEU A 339 9.86 1.65 21.49
CA LEU A 339 8.65 1.22 20.79
C LEU A 339 8.14 2.29 19.81
N GLN A 340 8.22 3.57 20.18
CA GLN A 340 7.86 4.68 19.28
C GLN A 340 8.79 4.75 18.07
N LEU A 341 10.10 4.64 18.29
CA LEU A 341 11.09 4.59 17.21
C LEU A 341 10.88 3.38 16.31
N LEU A 342 10.60 2.20 16.88
CA LEU A 342 10.30 1.00 16.12
C LEU A 342 9.05 1.18 15.25
N LYS A 343 7.97 1.75 15.79
CA LYS A 343 6.76 2.06 15.00
C LYS A 343 7.05 3.03 13.85
N ALA A 344 7.82 4.09 14.10
CA ALA A 344 8.23 5.02 13.05
C ALA A 344 9.15 4.36 12.01
N HIS A 345 9.96 3.38 12.44
CA HIS A 345 10.83 2.63 11.53
C HIS A 345 10.05 1.64 10.65
N LEU A 346 9.00 1.00 11.18
CA LEU A 346 8.13 0.12 10.38
C LEU A 346 7.37 0.90 9.29
N THR A 347 6.98 2.16 9.54
CA THR A 347 6.39 2.99 8.48
C THR A 347 7.44 3.37 7.42
N LEU A 348 8.66 3.67 7.84
CA LEU A 348 9.78 3.89 6.91
C LEU A 348 10.06 2.63 6.07
N GLU A 349 10.10 1.44 6.66
CA GLU A 349 10.26 0.16 5.97
C GLU A 349 9.19 -0.01 4.88
N GLN A 350 7.92 0.26 5.18
CA GLN A 350 6.84 0.24 4.19
C GLN A 350 7.05 1.25 3.05
N THR A 351 7.56 2.46 3.34
CA THR A 351 7.86 3.43 2.28
C THR A 351 9.02 2.95 1.38
N VAL A 352 10.01 2.27 1.93
CA VAL A 352 11.12 1.70 1.15
C VAL A 352 10.67 0.48 0.34
N GLU A 353 9.76 -0.33 0.88
CA GLU A 353 9.19 -1.48 0.17
C GLU A 353 8.33 -1.04 -1.02
N THR A 354 7.46 -0.05 -0.84
CA THR A 354 6.63 0.48 -1.94
C THR A 354 7.47 1.18 -3.01
N TYR A 355 8.63 1.72 -2.66
CA TYR A 355 9.56 2.30 -3.63
C TYR A 355 10.18 1.28 -4.61
N ALA A 356 10.07 -0.03 -4.32
CA ALA A 356 10.46 -1.10 -5.25
C ALA A 356 9.79 -0.94 -6.62
N GLU A 357 8.53 -0.48 -6.66
CA GLU A 357 7.80 -0.27 -7.90
C GLU A 357 8.47 0.80 -8.79
N THR A 358 8.91 1.90 -8.18
CA THR A 358 9.62 2.99 -8.89
C THR A 358 10.95 2.51 -9.48
N VAL A 359 11.74 1.78 -8.67
CA VAL A 359 13.02 1.18 -9.13
C VAL A 359 12.76 0.16 -10.24
N GLY A 360 11.70 -0.64 -10.10
CA GLY A 360 11.25 -1.62 -11.09
C GLY A 360 10.85 -0.98 -12.42
N MET A 361 10.11 0.13 -12.39
CA MET A 361 9.75 0.89 -13.60
C MET A 361 10.99 1.43 -14.32
N LEU A 362 11.97 1.95 -13.58
CA LEU A 362 13.23 2.43 -14.13
C LEU A 362 14.04 1.28 -14.76
N SER A 363 14.07 0.12 -14.10
CA SER A 363 14.70 -1.10 -14.62
C SER A 363 14.04 -1.59 -15.91
N GLN A 364 12.70 -1.58 -15.99
CA GLN A 364 11.97 -1.89 -17.23
C GLN A 364 12.29 -0.89 -18.36
N GLN A 365 12.42 0.41 -18.04
CA GLN A 365 12.85 1.40 -19.01
C GLN A 365 14.28 1.12 -19.52
N CYS A 366 15.21 0.79 -18.62
CA CYS A 366 16.56 0.36 -18.98
C CYS A 366 16.52 -0.85 -19.94
N GLN A 367 15.78 -1.90 -19.60
CA GLN A 367 15.66 -3.11 -20.43
C GLN A 367 15.12 -2.80 -21.83
N ARG A 368 14.06 -1.98 -21.94
CA ARG A 368 13.54 -1.58 -23.26
C ARG A 368 14.59 -0.85 -24.10
N LEU A 369 15.39 0.04 -23.51
CA LEU A 369 16.46 0.73 -24.23
C LEU A 369 17.56 -0.23 -24.70
N LEU A 370 17.81 -1.30 -23.95
CA LEU A 370 18.75 -2.35 -24.36
C LEU A 370 18.21 -3.20 -25.51
N GLU A 371 16.95 -3.61 -25.44
CA GLU A 371 16.29 -4.39 -26.50
C GLU A 371 16.27 -3.62 -27.83
N LEU A 372 16.12 -2.30 -27.77
CA LEU A 372 16.17 -1.40 -28.92
C LEU A 372 17.60 -1.11 -29.42
N GLY A 373 18.63 -1.63 -28.76
CA GLY A 373 20.03 -1.41 -29.15
C GLY A 373 20.50 0.03 -29.00
N HIS A 374 20.03 0.73 -27.96
CA HIS A 374 20.33 2.14 -27.73
C HIS A 374 21.86 2.41 -27.67
N PRO A 375 22.39 3.49 -28.28
CA PRO A 375 23.83 3.79 -28.31
C PRO A 375 24.49 3.90 -26.92
N GLU A 376 23.76 4.42 -25.93
CA GLU A 376 24.22 4.57 -24.54
C GLU A 376 23.84 3.40 -23.63
N SER A 377 23.43 2.26 -24.19
CA SER A 377 23.02 1.04 -23.48
C SER A 377 23.94 0.68 -22.31
N GLU A 378 25.26 0.66 -22.53
CA GLU A 378 26.25 0.30 -21.50
C GLU A 378 26.25 1.28 -20.31
N GLN A 379 26.09 2.57 -20.57
CA GLN A 379 26.10 3.62 -19.54
C GLN A 379 24.81 3.59 -18.72
N ILE A 380 23.67 3.42 -19.39
CA ILE A 380 22.36 3.24 -18.78
C ILE A 380 22.36 1.99 -17.89
N MET A 381 22.93 0.86 -18.35
CA MET A 381 23.08 -0.34 -17.52
C MET A 381 23.94 -0.11 -16.28
N LYS A 382 25.07 0.58 -16.42
CA LYS A 382 25.94 0.91 -15.28
C LYS A 382 25.18 1.72 -14.25
N GLN A 383 24.42 2.73 -14.66
CA GLN A 383 23.60 3.52 -13.74
C GLN A 383 22.49 2.69 -13.11
N GLN A 384 21.77 1.86 -13.87
CA GLN A 384 20.75 0.96 -13.31
C GLN A 384 21.35 0.06 -12.23
N SER A 385 22.49 -0.57 -12.52
CA SER A 385 23.18 -1.45 -11.55
C SER A 385 23.66 -0.71 -10.29
N HIS A 386 23.94 0.59 -10.39
CA HIS A 386 24.28 1.44 -9.26
C HIS A 386 23.04 1.72 -8.41
N ILE A 387 21.93 2.10 -9.04
CA ILE A 387 20.64 2.31 -8.37
C ILE A 387 20.16 1.03 -7.67
N ASP A 388 20.25 -0.13 -8.34
CA ASP A 388 19.86 -1.41 -7.77
C ASP A 388 20.70 -1.75 -6.52
N ARG A 389 22.02 -1.53 -6.58
CA ARG A 389 22.91 -1.70 -5.42
C ARG A 389 22.60 -0.71 -4.30
N LEU A 390 22.27 0.54 -4.63
CA LEU A 390 21.87 1.52 -3.63
C LEU A 390 20.58 1.11 -2.93
N TYR A 391 19.61 0.58 -3.67
CA TYR A 391 18.33 0.12 -3.14
C TYR A 391 18.48 -1.10 -2.23
N VAL A 392 19.21 -2.13 -2.68
CA VAL A 392 19.49 -3.32 -1.85
C VAL A 392 20.20 -2.92 -0.55
N SER A 393 21.25 -2.11 -0.65
CA SER A 393 21.98 -1.67 0.54
C SER A 393 21.11 -0.76 1.45
N LEU A 394 20.13 -0.03 0.92
CA LEU A 394 19.17 0.70 1.75
C LEU A 394 18.26 -0.28 2.49
N LYS A 395 17.73 -1.31 1.83
CA LYS A 395 16.94 -2.37 2.48
C LYS A 395 17.72 -3.06 3.59
N ASP A 396 18.98 -3.40 3.35
CA ASP A 396 19.84 -4.03 4.37
C ASP A 396 20.02 -3.13 5.60
N MET A 397 20.20 -1.82 5.39
CA MET A 397 20.28 -0.85 6.49
C MET A 397 18.97 -0.71 7.26
N VAL A 398 17.83 -0.73 6.56
CA VAL A 398 16.50 -0.70 7.18
C VAL A 398 16.29 -1.95 8.04
N GLU A 399 16.56 -3.14 7.51
CA GLU A 399 16.40 -4.39 8.23
C GLU A 399 17.33 -4.46 9.44
N HIS A 400 18.61 -4.13 9.27
CA HIS A 400 19.57 -4.11 10.37
C HIS A 400 19.13 -3.15 11.50
N ARG A 401 18.64 -1.95 11.16
CA ARG A 401 18.13 -1.00 12.16
C ARG A 401 16.87 -1.52 12.86
N LYS A 402 15.99 -2.20 12.14
CA LYS A 402 14.79 -2.84 12.71
C LYS A 402 15.18 -3.91 13.73
N THR A 403 16.04 -4.86 13.36
CA THR A 403 16.53 -5.90 14.27
C THR A 403 17.15 -5.29 15.53
N LYS A 404 17.97 -4.24 15.39
CA LYS A 404 18.59 -3.55 16.53
C LYS A 404 17.56 -2.88 17.45
N LEU A 405 16.53 -2.25 16.89
CA LEU A 405 15.44 -1.64 17.67
C LEU A 405 14.55 -2.69 18.35
N GLU A 406 14.26 -3.80 17.67
CA GLU A 406 13.52 -4.94 18.23
C GLU A 406 14.29 -5.58 19.38
N GLN A 407 15.59 -5.84 19.21
CA GLN A 407 16.47 -6.34 20.26
C GLN A 407 16.46 -5.41 21.48
N GLN A 408 16.67 -4.10 21.27
CA GLN A 408 16.60 -3.12 22.36
C GLN A 408 15.24 -3.12 23.07
N TYR A 409 14.14 -3.18 22.32
CA TYR A 409 12.79 -3.23 22.89
C TYR A 409 12.58 -4.47 23.78
N TRP A 410 12.95 -5.65 23.27
CA TRP A 410 12.81 -6.90 24.02
C TRP A 410 13.72 -6.95 25.25
N LEU A 411 14.92 -6.37 25.17
CA LEU A 411 15.81 -6.25 26.33
C LEU A 411 15.17 -5.40 27.45
N TYR A 412 14.56 -4.26 27.11
CA TYR A 412 13.83 -3.45 28.10
C TYR A 412 12.61 -4.19 28.69
N GLN A 413 11.85 -4.88 27.83
CA GLN A 413 10.71 -5.67 28.29
C GLN A 413 11.14 -6.77 29.26
N LEU A 414 12.20 -7.52 28.92
CA LEU A 414 12.75 -8.55 29.80
C LEU A 414 13.27 -7.98 31.10
N ASN A 415 14.06 -6.90 31.06
CA ASN A 415 14.59 -6.28 32.27
C ASN A 415 13.47 -5.90 33.25
N LYS A 416 12.38 -5.33 32.74
CA LYS A 416 11.21 -4.98 33.55
C LYS A 416 10.52 -6.21 34.17
N GLU A 417 10.31 -7.28 33.39
CA GLU A 417 9.70 -8.51 33.92
C GLU A 417 10.60 -9.20 34.97
N VAL A 418 11.93 -9.16 34.77
CA VAL A 418 12.91 -9.65 35.75
C VAL A 418 12.84 -8.82 37.02
N GLU A 419 12.96 -7.49 36.94
CA GLU A 419 12.89 -6.59 38.11
C GLU A 419 11.55 -6.71 38.87
N ASP A 420 10.44 -6.85 38.14
CA ASP A 420 9.12 -7.03 38.73
C ASP A 420 8.99 -8.37 39.46
N LEU A 421 9.58 -9.44 38.93
CA LEU A 421 9.58 -10.75 39.57
C LEU A 421 10.55 -10.81 40.74
N GLU A 422 11.76 -10.26 40.64
CA GLU A 422 12.72 -10.16 41.74
C GLU A 422 12.13 -9.39 42.93
N ARG A 423 11.43 -8.28 42.67
CA ARG A 423 10.73 -7.52 43.72
C ARG A 423 9.64 -8.36 44.37
N TRP A 424 8.84 -9.08 43.57
CA TRP A 424 7.81 -9.97 44.07
C TRP A 424 8.40 -11.11 44.92
N ILE A 425 9.52 -11.70 44.50
CA ILE A 425 10.26 -12.73 45.27
C ILE A 425 10.68 -12.13 46.62
N THR A 426 11.34 -10.97 46.61
CA THR A 426 11.79 -10.27 47.84
C THR A 426 10.64 -10.01 48.82
N GLU A 427 9.46 -9.60 48.31
CA GLU A 427 8.26 -9.40 49.14
C GLU A 427 7.77 -10.71 49.78
N HIS A 428 7.86 -11.83 49.06
CA HIS A 428 7.44 -13.16 49.55
C HIS A 428 8.47 -13.78 50.50
N GLU A 429 9.76 -13.54 50.28
CA GLU A 429 10.84 -13.91 51.19
C GLU A 429 10.65 -13.29 52.57
N ALA A 430 10.19 -12.04 52.64
CA ALA A 430 9.89 -11.37 53.90
C ALA A 430 8.80 -12.09 54.71
N VAL A 431 7.81 -12.70 54.03
CA VAL A 431 6.76 -13.51 54.68
C VAL A 431 7.29 -14.88 55.08
N ALA A 432 8.05 -15.55 54.20
CA ALA A 432 8.65 -16.85 54.45
C ALA A 432 9.64 -16.83 55.63
N SER A 433 10.36 -15.71 55.80
CA SER A 433 11.36 -15.51 56.85
C SER A 433 10.77 -15.23 58.25
N SER A 434 9.44 -15.23 58.41
CA SER A 434 8.80 -15.00 59.71
C SER A 434 9.24 -16.05 60.75
N THR A 435 9.63 -15.59 61.94
CA THR A 435 10.06 -16.45 63.05
C THR A 435 8.94 -16.83 64.02
N GLU A 436 7.69 -16.42 63.77
CA GLU A 436 6.56 -16.64 64.69
C GLU A 436 6.13 -18.12 64.73
N LEU A 437 6.23 -18.81 65.87
CA LEU A 437 5.92 -20.25 65.94
C LEU A 437 4.60 -20.60 66.65
N GLY A 438 3.84 -19.58 67.09
CA GLY A 438 2.61 -19.70 67.89
C GLY A 438 2.86 -20.14 69.34
N GLN A 439 2.01 -19.68 70.25
CA GLN A 439 2.18 -19.87 71.70
C GLN A 439 1.40 -21.08 72.23
N ASP A 440 0.43 -21.56 71.47
CA ASP A 440 -0.35 -22.76 71.78
C ASP A 440 -0.74 -23.54 70.52
N LEU A 441 -1.36 -24.72 70.71
CA LEU A 441 -1.75 -25.61 69.63
C LEU A 441 -2.71 -24.95 68.62
N GLN A 442 -3.62 -24.08 69.08
CA GLN A 442 -4.60 -23.44 68.22
C GLN A 442 -3.92 -22.39 67.33
N GLU A 443 -3.08 -21.53 67.92
CA GLU A 443 -2.32 -20.53 67.18
C GLU A 443 -1.39 -21.17 66.14
N VAL A 444 -0.66 -22.24 66.50
CA VAL A 444 0.21 -22.93 65.52
C VAL A 444 -0.59 -23.55 64.39
N SER A 445 -1.76 -24.13 64.70
CA SER A 445 -2.63 -24.73 63.68
C SER A 445 -3.12 -23.68 62.67
N VAL A 446 -3.52 -22.50 63.16
CA VAL A 446 -3.92 -21.37 62.29
C VAL A 446 -2.73 -20.86 61.47
N LEU A 447 -1.54 -20.74 62.08
CA LEU A 447 -0.32 -20.34 61.36
C LEU A 447 0.07 -21.35 60.27
N GLN A 448 -0.02 -22.66 60.54
CA GLN A 448 0.22 -23.71 59.55
C GLN A 448 -0.76 -23.65 58.39
N GLU A 449 -2.06 -23.52 58.66
CA GLU A 449 -3.07 -23.42 57.62
C GLU A 449 -2.84 -22.19 56.74
N ARG A 450 -2.62 -21.04 57.37
CA ARG A 450 -2.31 -19.78 56.66
C ARG A 450 -1.04 -19.89 55.83
N PHE A 451 0.02 -20.48 56.38
CA PHE A 451 1.29 -20.63 55.68
C PHE A 451 1.21 -21.67 54.56
N THR A 452 0.46 -22.75 54.73
CA THR A 452 0.23 -23.76 53.68
C THR A 452 -0.49 -23.11 52.50
N LYS A 453 -1.54 -22.32 52.77
CA LYS A 453 -2.24 -21.56 51.73
C LYS A 453 -1.30 -20.60 51.01
N PHE A 454 -0.57 -19.77 51.76
CA PHE A 454 0.46 -18.88 51.21
C PHE A 454 1.45 -19.62 50.32
N ALA A 455 1.98 -20.76 50.77
CA ALA A 455 2.97 -21.52 50.03
C ALA A 455 2.41 -22.11 48.73
N THR A 456 1.19 -22.65 48.76
CA THR A 456 0.54 -23.15 47.54
C THR A 456 0.27 -22.03 46.52
N GLU A 457 -0.20 -20.86 46.98
CA GLU A 457 -0.46 -19.71 46.12
C GLU A 457 0.83 -19.14 45.53
N THR A 458 1.87 -19.01 46.36
CA THR A 458 3.20 -18.54 45.97
C THR A 458 3.84 -19.46 44.94
N ASN A 459 3.84 -20.79 45.18
CA ASN A 459 4.40 -21.74 44.21
C ASN A 459 3.67 -21.68 42.88
N SER A 460 2.33 -21.71 42.90
CA SER A 460 1.55 -21.71 41.65
C SER A 460 1.78 -20.44 40.82
N THR A 461 1.82 -19.27 41.46
CA THR A 461 2.01 -17.98 40.78
C THR A 461 3.47 -17.76 40.37
N GLY A 462 4.40 -18.12 41.25
CA GLY A 462 5.84 -17.96 41.05
C GLY A 462 6.35 -18.87 39.94
N GLU A 463 5.99 -20.16 39.92
CA GLU A 463 6.37 -21.09 38.84
C GLU A 463 5.88 -20.60 37.48
N GLN A 464 4.64 -20.13 37.39
CA GLN A 464 4.09 -19.61 36.14
C GLN A 464 4.87 -18.37 35.63
N ARG A 465 5.20 -17.43 36.53
CA ARG A 465 5.96 -16.23 36.17
C ARG A 465 7.41 -16.56 35.82
N MET A 466 8.05 -17.46 36.58
CA MET A 466 9.39 -17.96 36.29
C MET A 466 9.45 -18.64 34.92
N GLU A 467 8.45 -19.47 34.58
CA GLU A 467 8.36 -20.12 33.26
C GLU A 467 8.21 -19.07 32.15
N GLN A 468 7.39 -18.05 32.34
CA GLN A 468 7.20 -16.97 31.37
C GLN A 468 8.52 -16.20 31.11
N VAL A 469 9.22 -15.77 32.16
CA VAL A 469 10.49 -15.05 32.02
C VAL A 469 11.57 -15.95 31.40
N ASN A 470 11.70 -17.20 31.88
CA ASN A 470 12.64 -18.17 31.32
C ASN A 470 12.38 -18.45 29.84
N LYS A 471 11.11 -18.53 29.43
CA LYS A 471 10.73 -18.70 28.03
C LYS A 471 11.15 -17.49 27.20
N MET A 472 10.87 -16.27 27.65
CA MET A 472 11.27 -15.04 26.96
C MET A 472 12.79 -14.96 26.79
N VAL A 473 13.55 -15.30 27.84
CA VAL A 473 15.01 -15.41 27.79
C VAL A 473 15.47 -16.40 26.72
N ASN A 474 14.94 -17.62 26.74
CA ASN A 474 15.35 -18.67 25.79
C ASN A 474 15.04 -18.25 24.35
N GLU A 475 13.86 -17.68 24.09
CA GLU A 475 13.48 -17.19 22.76
C GLU A 475 14.41 -16.07 22.27
N MET A 476 14.79 -15.13 23.14
CA MET A 476 15.75 -14.08 22.80
C MET A 476 17.14 -14.65 22.48
N ILE A 477 17.63 -15.61 23.27
CA ILE A 477 18.92 -16.27 23.04
C ILE A 477 18.90 -17.08 21.74
N ASP A 478 17.84 -17.87 21.50
CA ASP A 478 17.68 -18.71 20.31
C ASP A 478 17.60 -17.86 19.02
N CYS A 479 17.06 -16.64 19.12
CA CYS A 479 17.04 -15.67 18.02
C CYS A 479 18.37 -14.93 17.83
N GLY A 480 19.41 -15.23 18.62
CA GLY A 480 20.75 -14.65 18.48
C GLY A 480 20.83 -13.19 18.94
N HIS A 481 20.14 -12.82 20.02
CA HIS A 481 20.19 -11.48 20.59
C HIS A 481 21.63 -11.03 20.92
N SER A 482 21.96 -9.76 20.66
CA SER A 482 23.33 -9.21 20.87
C SER A 482 23.82 -9.36 22.31
N ASP A 483 22.93 -9.18 23.27
CA ASP A 483 23.20 -9.21 24.71
C ASP A 483 22.87 -10.56 25.37
N ALA A 484 22.98 -11.67 24.62
CA ALA A 484 22.63 -13.02 25.12
C ALA A 484 23.35 -13.41 26.42
N ALA A 485 24.59 -12.96 26.63
CA ALA A 485 25.35 -13.23 27.85
C ALA A 485 24.70 -12.55 29.08
N THR A 486 24.41 -11.25 28.99
CA THR A 486 23.72 -10.50 30.06
C THR A 486 22.34 -11.07 30.35
N ILE A 487 21.60 -11.46 29.31
CA ILE A 487 20.27 -12.08 29.43
C ILE A 487 20.36 -13.42 30.18
N ALA A 488 21.39 -14.23 29.91
CA ALA A 488 21.62 -15.48 30.64
C ALA A 488 21.99 -15.23 32.11
N GLU A 489 22.80 -14.21 32.40
CA GLU A 489 23.12 -13.81 33.77
C GLU A 489 21.86 -13.42 34.57
N TRP A 490 20.96 -12.63 33.97
CA TRP A 490 19.67 -12.28 34.60
C TRP A 490 18.82 -13.51 34.89
N LYS A 491 18.77 -14.45 33.93
CA LYS A 491 18.06 -15.71 34.13
C LYS A 491 18.63 -16.52 35.29
N ASP A 492 19.95 -16.63 35.38
CA ASP A 492 20.59 -17.42 36.43
C ASP A 492 20.36 -16.79 37.81
N GLY A 493 20.53 -15.46 37.95
CA GLY A 493 20.26 -14.76 39.20
C GLY A 493 18.80 -14.83 39.65
N LEU A 494 17.86 -14.72 38.70
CA LEU A 494 16.44 -14.86 38.99
C LEU A 494 16.07 -16.30 39.40
N ASN A 495 16.65 -17.32 38.76
CA ASN A 495 16.43 -18.71 39.15
C ASN A 495 17.04 -19.03 40.53
N GLU A 496 18.18 -18.42 40.87
CA GLU A 496 18.80 -18.54 42.19
C GLU A 496 17.90 -17.94 43.29
N SER A 497 17.45 -16.69 43.13
CA SER A 497 16.52 -16.07 44.10
C SER A 497 15.21 -16.84 44.27
N TRP A 498 14.66 -17.42 43.20
CA TRP A 498 13.50 -18.28 43.29
C TRP A 498 13.77 -19.56 44.09
N ALA A 499 14.93 -20.19 43.89
CA ALA A 499 15.33 -21.38 44.65
C ALA A 499 15.52 -21.06 46.14
N ASP A 500 16.13 -19.91 46.46
CA ASP A 500 16.32 -19.44 47.84
C ASP A 500 14.97 -19.23 48.56
N LEU A 501 13.99 -18.61 47.89
CA LEU A 501 12.63 -18.46 48.43
C LEU A 501 11.99 -19.82 48.73
N LEU A 502 12.10 -20.79 47.81
CA LEU A 502 11.56 -22.13 48.03
C LEU A 502 12.19 -22.83 49.25
N GLU A 503 13.51 -22.68 49.44
CA GLU A 503 14.22 -23.22 50.60
C GLU A 503 13.78 -22.55 51.90
N LEU A 504 13.63 -21.21 51.91
CA LEU A 504 13.11 -20.47 53.05
C LEU A 504 11.69 -20.92 53.43
N MET A 505 10.83 -21.10 52.43
CA MET A 505 9.46 -21.56 52.63
C MET A 505 9.42 -22.98 53.21
N GLU A 506 10.27 -23.87 52.72
CA GLU A 506 10.38 -25.24 53.21
C GLU A 506 10.90 -25.27 54.66
N THR A 507 11.93 -24.48 54.96
CA THR A 507 12.46 -24.32 56.32
C THR A 507 11.36 -23.82 57.28
N ARG A 508 10.60 -22.82 56.87
CA ARG A 508 9.48 -22.27 57.64
C ARG A 508 8.38 -23.29 57.89
N ARG A 509 8.02 -24.08 56.87
CA ARG A 509 7.05 -25.18 56.98
C ARG A 509 7.49 -26.21 58.01
N GLN A 510 8.77 -26.61 57.97
CA GLN A 510 9.34 -27.56 58.93
C GLN A 510 9.35 -27.01 60.35
N MET A 511 9.70 -25.73 60.54
CA MET A 511 9.66 -25.09 61.86
C MET A 511 8.24 -25.05 62.45
N LEU A 512 7.22 -24.72 61.65
CA LEU A 512 5.83 -24.75 62.08
C LEU A 512 5.35 -26.17 62.38
N ALA A 513 5.78 -27.17 61.60
CA ALA A 513 5.50 -28.58 61.85
C ALA A 513 6.06 -29.06 63.20
N ALA A 514 7.32 -28.72 63.49
CA ALA A 514 7.95 -29.04 64.76
C ALA A 514 7.23 -28.36 65.94
N SER A 515 6.90 -27.07 65.81
CA SER A 515 6.14 -26.32 66.84
C SER A 515 4.78 -26.96 67.13
N TYR A 516 4.06 -27.39 66.09
CA TYR A 516 2.77 -28.06 66.24
C TYR A 516 2.90 -29.37 67.00
N GLN A 517 3.89 -30.21 66.62
CA GLN A 517 4.14 -31.47 67.32
C GLN A 517 4.44 -31.27 68.81
N LEU A 518 5.22 -30.23 69.13
CA LEU A 518 5.54 -29.87 70.51
C LEU A 518 4.29 -29.48 71.31
N HIS A 519 3.48 -28.57 70.80
CA HIS A 519 2.25 -28.12 71.47
C HIS A 519 1.19 -29.23 71.55
N LYS A 520 1.10 -30.06 70.52
CA LYS A 520 0.23 -31.24 70.51
C LYS A 520 0.64 -32.22 71.61
N PHE A 521 1.93 -32.52 71.74
CA PHE A 521 2.43 -33.36 72.83
C PHE A 521 2.03 -32.84 74.21
N PHE A 522 2.21 -31.55 74.49
CA PHE A 522 1.81 -30.99 75.79
C PHE A 522 0.29 -31.01 76.00
N THR A 523 -0.49 -30.90 74.93
CA THR A 523 -1.96 -31.01 74.98
C THR A 523 -2.39 -32.45 75.26
N ASP A 524 -1.82 -33.41 74.52
CA ASP A 524 -2.02 -34.84 74.72
C ASP A 524 -1.65 -35.26 76.15
N CYS A 525 -0.55 -34.74 76.72
CA CYS A 525 -0.19 -34.95 78.12
C CYS A 525 -1.29 -34.49 79.08
N LYS A 526 -1.83 -33.28 78.89
CA LYS A 526 -2.90 -32.75 79.74
C LYS A 526 -4.17 -33.59 79.64
N GLU A 527 -4.55 -34.00 78.44
CA GLU A 527 -5.72 -34.85 78.20
C GLU A 527 -5.56 -36.23 78.83
N VAL A 528 -4.42 -36.90 78.61
CA VAL A 528 -4.12 -38.20 79.20
C VAL A 528 -4.09 -38.12 80.72
N LEU A 529 -3.48 -37.09 81.31
CA LEU A 529 -3.51 -36.86 82.76
C LEU A 529 -4.94 -36.67 83.28
N ALA A 530 -5.78 -35.91 82.58
CA ALA A 530 -7.18 -35.72 82.96
C ALA A 530 -7.97 -37.04 82.87
N GLN A 531 -7.72 -37.86 81.85
CA GLN A 531 -8.33 -39.18 81.70
C GLN A 531 -7.87 -40.14 82.80
N ILE A 532 -6.56 -40.19 83.11
CA ILE A 532 -6.00 -40.96 84.22
C ILE A 532 -6.68 -40.54 85.53
N ALA A 533 -6.76 -39.24 85.82
CA ALA A 533 -7.41 -38.72 87.01
C ALA A 533 -8.91 -39.11 87.07
N GLY A 534 -9.62 -39.03 85.94
CA GLY A 534 -11.01 -39.49 85.81
C GLY A 534 -11.17 -40.98 86.12
N LYS A 535 -10.30 -41.83 85.57
CA LYS A 535 -10.27 -43.27 85.86
C LYS A 535 -9.93 -43.58 87.31
N THR A 536 -8.97 -42.86 87.90
CA THR A 536 -8.62 -42.98 89.31
C THR A 536 -9.81 -42.65 90.22
N LYS A 537 -10.65 -41.67 89.86
CA LYS A 537 -11.87 -41.33 90.61
C LYS A 537 -12.99 -42.36 90.50
N GLN A 538 -13.10 -43.06 89.37
CA GLN A 538 -14.09 -44.14 89.17
C GLN A 538 -13.74 -45.41 89.95
N LEU A 539 -12.46 -45.62 90.25
CA LEU A 539 -11.98 -46.85 90.87
C LEU A 539 -12.51 -47.08 92.31
N PRO A 540 -12.62 -46.07 93.19
CA PRO A 540 -13.31 -46.18 94.47
C PRO A 540 -14.79 -46.57 94.38
N GLU A 541 -15.51 -46.18 93.32
CA GLU A 541 -16.92 -46.58 93.13
C GLU A 541 -17.02 -48.09 92.89
N VAL A 542 -16.09 -48.67 92.12
CA VAL A 542 -15.95 -50.13 91.95
C VAL A 542 -15.63 -50.82 93.28
N ARG A 543 -14.87 -50.17 94.17
CA ARG A 543 -14.61 -50.65 95.54
C ARG A 543 -15.85 -50.53 96.44
N ALA A 544 -16.60 -49.44 96.36
CA ALA A 544 -17.79 -49.21 97.19
C ALA A 544 -18.95 -50.18 96.89
N CYS A 545 -19.07 -50.62 95.64
CA CYS A 545 -20.02 -51.68 95.24
C CYS A 545 -19.82 -53.00 96.01
N GLN A 546 -18.66 -53.22 96.64
CA GLN A 546 -18.39 -54.41 97.46
C GLN A 546 -19.25 -54.48 98.74
N ALA A 547 -19.71 -53.34 99.27
CA ALA A 547 -20.45 -53.30 100.52
C ALA A 547 -21.90 -53.79 100.39
N ASN A 548 -22.50 -53.69 99.20
CA ASN A 548 -23.95 -53.82 98.99
C ASN A 548 -24.37 -54.93 98.00
N ILE A 549 -23.45 -55.74 97.46
CA ILE A 549 -23.76 -56.70 96.40
C ILE A 549 -23.64 -58.15 96.88
N SER A 550 -24.75 -58.90 96.82
CA SER A 550 -24.82 -60.33 97.16
C SER A 550 -24.29 -61.26 96.06
N ASN A 551 -23.99 -60.74 94.86
CA ASN A 551 -23.56 -61.52 93.69
C ASN A 551 -22.10 -61.19 93.26
N PRO A 552 -21.13 -62.09 93.51
CA PRO A 552 -19.71 -61.85 93.20
C PRO A 552 -19.42 -61.72 91.70
N ALA A 553 -20.22 -62.35 90.83
CA ALA A 553 -20.03 -62.30 89.38
C ALA A 553 -20.25 -60.90 88.79
N THR A 554 -21.01 -60.03 89.48
CA THR A 554 -21.20 -58.64 89.03
C THR A 554 -19.98 -57.78 89.33
N LEU A 555 -19.33 -57.96 90.49
CA LEU A 555 -18.10 -57.23 90.84
C LEU A 555 -16.93 -57.61 89.92
N GLN A 556 -16.77 -58.90 89.61
CA GLN A 556 -15.76 -59.36 88.66
C GLN A 556 -15.98 -58.80 87.24
N ARG A 557 -17.23 -58.77 86.75
CA ARG A 557 -17.55 -58.17 85.45
C ARG A 557 -17.26 -56.67 85.41
N LEU A 558 -17.58 -55.94 86.48
CA LEU A 558 -17.28 -54.50 86.58
C LEU A 558 -15.78 -54.22 86.58
N MET A 559 -14.99 -55.00 87.34
CA MET A 559 -13.52 -54.90 87.33
C MET A 559 -12.96 -55.21 85.94
N HIS A 560 -13.39 -56.32 85.34
CA HIS A 560 -12.95 -56.70 84.01
C HIS A 560 -13.32 -55.66 82.94
N SER A 561 -14.52 -55.05 83.03
CA SER A 561 -14.91 -53.96 82.13
C SER A 561 -14.06 -52.70 82.32
N PHE A 562 -13.63 -52.42 83.56
CA PHE A 562 -12.76 -51.28 83.85
C PHE A 562 -11.35 -51.52 83.29
N GLU A 563 -10.79 -52.71 83.48
CA GLU A 563 -9.51 -53.13 82.89
C GLU A 563 -9.53 -53.07 81.36
N HIS A 564 -10.64 -53.51 80.74
CA HIS A 564 -10.82 -53.36 79.30
C HIS A 564 -10.87 -51.90 78.88
N ALA A 565 -11.55 -51.03 79.64
CA ALA A 565 -11.61 -49.60 79.38
C ALA A 565 -10.25 -48.90 79.54
N LEU A 566 -9.31 -49.46 80.29
CA LEU A 566 -7.94 -48.95 80.40
C LEU A 566 -7.08 -49.25 79.15
N GLN A 567 -7.45 -50.21 78.30
CA GLN A 567 -6.62 -50.58 77.14
C GLN A 567 -6.41 -49.42 76.16
N LEU A 568 -7.40 -48.55 75.99
CA LEU A 568 -7.24 -47.33 75.18
C LEU A 568 -6.20 -46.38 75.78
N LEU A 569 -6.23 -46.23 77.12
CA LEU A 569 -5.31 -45.38 77.86
C LEU A 569 -3.88 -45.95 77.84
N VAL A 570 -3.73 -47.28 77.87
CA VAL A 570 -2.43 -47.96 77.65
C VAL A 570 -1.83 -47.56 76.31
N ALA A 571 -2.63 -47.61 75.23
CA ALA A 571 -2.16 -47.25 73.89
C ALA A 571 -1.77 -45.77 73.81
N GLN A 572 -2.58 -44.87 74.40
CA GLN A 572 -2.28 -43.44 74.43
C GLN A 572 -1.01 -43.11 75.22
N VAL A 573 -0.80 -43.71 76.40
CA VAL A 573 0.41 -43.50 77.20
C VAL A 573 1.65 -43.99 76.46
N ARG A 574 1.59 -45.15 75.80
CA ARG A 574 2.71 -45.65 74.98
C ARG A 574 3.05 -44.70 73.84
N MET A 575 2.03 -44.26 73.09
CA MET A 575 2.22 -43.28 72.01
C MET A 575 2.85 -41.98 72.52
N LEU A 576 2.43 -41.51 73.70
CA LEU A 576 2.98 -40.32 74.33
C LEU A 576 4.46 -40.49 74.69
N GLN A 577 4.86 -41.65 75.21
CA GLN A 577 6.27 -41.96 75.48
C GLN A 577 7.11 -42.00 74.19
N GLU A 578 6.57 -42.60 73.12
CA GLU A 578 7.24 -42.62 71.81
C GLU A 578 7.40 -41.20 71.25
N ASN A 579 6.35 -40.38 71.32
CA ASN A 579 6.39 -38.97 70.93
C ASN A 579 7.38 -38.16 71.77
N ALA A 580 7.43 -38.37 73.09
CA ALA A 580 8.40 -37.72 73.98
C ALA A 580 9.84 -38.10 73.63
N ALA A 581 10.08 -39.38 73.35
CA ALA A 581 11.38 -39.85 72.89
C ALA A 581 11.79 -39.19 71.57
N GLN A 582 10.90 -39.14 70.58
CA GLN A 582 11.15 -38.47 69.30
C GLN A 582 11.41 -36.97 69.47
N LEU A 583 10.56 -36.25 70.21
CA LEU A 583 10.70 -34.80 70.41
C LEU A 583 12.01 -34.46 71.15
N ARG A 584 12.47 -35.27 72.09
CA ARG A 584 13.77 -35.09 72.76
C ARG A 584 14.98 -35.30 71.86
N THR A 585 14.82 -35.94 70.70
CA THR A 585 15.89 -35.99 69.69
C THR A 585 16.02 -34.70 68.89
N ILE A 586 14.93 -33.94 68.77
CA ILE A 586 14.84 -32.72 67.95
C ILE A 586 15.05 -31.46 68.81
N TYR A 587 14.58 -31.47 70.05
CA TYR A 587 14.70 -30.36 70.99
C TYR A 587 15.83 -30.58 72.00
N ALA A 588 16.47 -29.49 72.43
CA ALA A 588 17.52 -29.49 73.44
C ALA A 588 17.25 -28.47 74.56
N GLY A 589 18.03 -28.53 75.64
CA GLY A 589 17.98 -27.57 76.75
C GLY A 589 16.63 -27.57 77.47
N GLU A 590 16.12 -26.37 77.79
CA GLU A 590 14.90 -26.18 78.58
C GLU A 590 13.66 -26.87 77.97
N LYS A 591 13.54 -26.90 76.64
CA LYS A 591 12.41 -27.55 75.96
C LYS A 591 12.46 -29.08 76.10
N ALA A 592 13.64 -29.68 75.96
CA ALA A 592 13.82 -31.12 76.14
C ALA A 592 13.54 -31.54 77.59
N GLU A 593 13.99 -30.72 78.54
CA GLU A 593 13.72 -30.94 79.96
C GLU A 593 12.22 -30.82 80.26
N ALA A 594 11.54 -29.81 79.73
CA ALA A 594 10.09 -29.67 79.88
C ALA A 594 9.30 -30.86 79.31
N ILE A 595 9.73 -31.40 78.16
CA ILE A 595 9.14 -32.62 77.57
C ILE A 595 9.34 -33.80 78.54
N MET A 596 10.55 -34.01 79.04
CA MET A 596 10.87 -35.10 79.97
C MET A 596 10.06 -35.01 81.26
N VAL A 597 9.99 -33.82 81.87
CA VAL A 597 9.22 -33.59 83.11
C VAL A 597 7.75 -33.92 82.90
N LYS A 598 7.17 -33.49 81.77
CA LYS A 598 5.76 -33.79 81.46
C LYS A 598 5.49 -35.24 81.13
N GLU A 599 6.40 -35.91 80.40
CA GLU A 599 6.33 -37.36 80.20
C GLU A 599 6.36 -38.10 81.55
N GLN A 600 7.27 -37.74 82.44
CA GLN A 600 7.42 -38.37 83.75
C GLN A 600 6.17 -38.18 84.62
N GLU A 601 5.56 -36.99 84.60
CA GLU A 601 4.30 -36.71 85.30
C GLU A 601 3.17 -37.66 84.84
N VAL A 602 3.01 -37.85 83.53
CA VAL A 602 2.04 -38.82 82.96
C VAL A 602 2.37 -40.24 83.42
N MET A 603 3.64 -40.63 83.37
CA MET A 603 4.07 -41.97 83.72
C MET A 603 3.87 -42.30 85.20
N ASP A 604 4.09 -41.34 86.09
CA ASP A 604 3.90 -41.55 87.52
C ASP A 604 2.41 -41.61 87.88
N ALA A 605 1.58 -40.74 87.29
CA ALA A 605 0.13 -40.84 87.41
C ALA A 605 -0.42 -42.17 86.88
N TRP A 606 0.12 -42.65 85.75
CA TRP A 606 -0.24 -43.92 85.14
C TRP A 606 0.14 -45.13 86.02
N LYS A 607 1.37 -45.15 86.55
CA LYS A 607 1.82 -46.18 87.50
C LYS A 607 0.97 -46.21 88.76
N GLU A 608 0.56 -45.04 89.27
CA GLU A 608 -0.33 -44.95 90.43
C GLU A 608 -1.70 -45.56 90.13
N LEU A 609 -2.30 -45.22 88.98
CA LEU A 609 -3.57 -45.80 88.55
C LEU A 609 -3.48 -47.33 88.41
N LEU A 610 -2.41 -47.85 87.81
CA LEU A 610 -2.18 -49.30 87.70
C LEU A 610 -2.04 -49.96 89.06
N ARG A 611 -1.27 -49.37 89.99
CA ARG A 611 -1.14 -49.88 91.37
C ARG A 611 -2.48 -49.88 92.10
N ALA A 612 -3.27 -48.81 91.94
CA ALA A 612 -4.59 -48.73 92.52
C ALA A 612 -5.54 -49.77 91.91
N CYS A 613 -5.50 -49.96 90.59
CA CYS A 613 -6.31 -50.94 89.86
C CYS A 613 -5.98 -52.37 90.32
N GLU A 614 -4.70 -52.70 90.44
CA GLU A 614 -4.23 -53.98 90.95
C GLU A 614 -4.72 -54.23 92.38
N ALA A 615 -4.59 -53.23 93.27
CA ALA A 615 -5.10 -53.34 94.63
C ALA A 615 -6.61 -53.57 94.66
N SER A 616 -7.38 -52.89 93.80
CA SER A 616 -8.82 -53.12 93.66
C SER A 616 -9.13 -54.53 93.14
N ARG A 617 -8.34 -55.03 92.17
CA ARG A 617 -8.48 -56.38 91.61
C ARG A 617 -8.30 -57.44 92.67
N VAL A 618 -7.20 -57.38 93.44
CA VAL A 618 -6.91 -58.28 94.56
C VAL A 618 -8.00 -58.23 95.63
N GLN A 619 -8.55 -57.04 95.91
CA GLN A 619 -9.68 -56.91 96.83
C GLN A 619 -10.96 -57.55 96.27
N VAL A 620 -11.30 -57.32 95.00
CA VAL A 620 -12.48 -57.93 94.34
C VAL A 620 -12.36 -59.46 94.31
N THR A 621 -11.18 -60.01 94.02
CA THR A 621 -10.95 -61.47 94.06
C THR A 621 -11.08 -61.98 95.49
N SER A 622 -10.46 -61.34 96.48
CA SER A 622 -10.57 -61.76 97.89
C SER A 622 -12.02 -61.76 98.41
N VAL A 623 -12.81 -60.73 98.08
CA VAL A 623 -14.24 -60.67 98.43
C VAL A 623 -15.03 -61.75 97.70
N THR A 624 -14.73 -61.99 96.42
CA THR A 624 -15.36 -63.05 95.63
C THR A 624 -15.07 -64.43 96.23
N ASP A 625 -13.80 -64.72 96.52
CA ASP A 625 -13.35 -65.99 97.12
C ASP A 625 -14.00 -66.20 98.49
N LYS A 626 -14.13 -65.13 99.30
CA LYS A 626 -14.83 -65.17 100.58
C LYS A 626 -16.31 -65.54 100.40
N VAL A 627 -17.03 -64.85 99.49
CA VAL A 627 -18.46 -65.12 99.25
C VAL A 627 -18.67 -66.54 98.69
N GLN A 628 -17.82 -67.00 97.77
CA GLN A 628 -17.83 -68.36 97.24
C GLN A 628 -17.54 -69.40 98.32
N PHE A 629 -16.55 -69.15 99.19
CA PHE A 629 -16.26 -70.04 100.32
C PHE A 629 -17.47 -70.16 101.26
N PHE A 630 -18.08 -69.05 101.66
CA PHE A 630 -19.26 -69.07 102.51
C PHE A 630 -20.50 -69.68 101.82
N SER A 631 -20.65 -69.54 100.49
CA SER A 631 -21.72 -70.24 99.77
C SER A 631 -21.50 -71.75 99.76
N VAL A 632 -20.27 -72.22 99.50
CA VAL A 632 -19.90 -73.64 99.56
C VAL A 632 -20.04 -74.19 100.99
N VAL A 633 -19.63 -73.45 102.02
CA VAL A 633 -19.84 -73.83 103.42
C VAL A 633 -21.32 -73.94 103.75
N ARG A 634 -22.16 -72.99 103.28
CA ARG A 634 -23.61 -73.05 103.47
C ARG A 634 -24.23 -74.22 102.72
N GLU A 635 -23.82 -74.50 101.49
CA GLU A 635 -24.24 -75.68 100.72
C GLU A 635 -23.84 -76.97 101.44
N ASN A 636 -22.60 -77.06 101.94
CA ASN A 636 -22.11 -78.20 102.71
C ASN A 636 -22.85 -78.36 104.05
N LEU A 637 -23.16 -77.28 104.75
CA LEU A 637 -23.96 -77.31 105.98
C LEU A 637 -25.39 -77.75 105.69
N MET A 638 -26.02 -77.23 104.63
CA MET A 638 -27.36 -77.67 104.19
C MET A 638 -27.35 -79.15 103.77
N TRP A 639 -26.30 -79.61 103.09
CA TRP A 639 -26.10 -81.03 102.76
C TRP A 639 -25.91 -81.87 104.01
N MET A 640 -25.07 -81.44 104.97
CA MET A 640 -24.88 -82.11 106.26
C MET A 640 -26.16 -82.15 107.10
N GLU A 641 -26.96 -81.08 107.13
CA GLU A 641 -28.28 -81.06 107.75
C GLU A 641 -29.26 -82.00 107.06
N GLY A 642 -29.22 -82.09 105.73
CA GLY A 642 -29.97 -83.06 104.94
C GLY A 642 -29.59 -84.51 105.28
N ILE A 643 -28.29 -84.81 105.38
CA ILE A 643 -27.76 -86.13 105.77
C ILE A 643 -28.08 -86.45 107.25
N MET A 644 -27.90 -85.51 108.18
CA MET A 644 -28.29 -85.68 109.59
C MET A 644 -29.81 -85.88 109.74
N GLY A 645 -30.59 -85.20 108.90
CA GLY A 645 -32.02 -85.40 108.76
C GLY A 645 -32.37 -86.79 108.28
N GLN A 646 -31.53 -87.44 107.46
CA GLN A 646 -31.66 -88.85 107.05
C GLN A 646 -31.19 -89.83 108.13
N ILE A 647 -30.11 -89.53 108.86
CA ILE A 647 -29.55 -90.40 109.93
C ILE A 647 -30.46 -90.46 111.18
N ARG A 648 -31.20 -89.38 111.51
CA ARG A 648 -32.13 -89.39 112.67
C ARG A 648 -33.32 -90.34 112.52
N TRP A 649 -33.53 -90.96 111.37
CA TRP A 649 -34.60 -91.95 111.19
C TRP A 649 -34.21 -93.37 111.58
N ASP A 650 -32.92 -93.67 111.78
CA ASP A 650 -32.47 -95.02 112.11
C ASP A 650 -31.78 -95.09 113.48
N GLU A 651 -32.59 -95.48 114.47
CA GLU A 651 -32.27 -96.29 115.67
C GLU A 651 -31.97 -95.68 117.07
N PRO A 652 -32.37 -96.39 118.16
CA PRO A 652 -33.11 -95.80 119.28
C PRO A 652 -32.52 -95.99 120.71
N SER A 653 -32.94 -95.08 121.61
CA SER A 653 -33.20 -95.26 123.06
C SER A 653 -32.03 -95.50 124.05
N LEU A 654 -31.79 -94.54 124.98
CA LEU A 654 -32.21 -94.58 126.40
C LEU A 654 -31.48 -93.56 127.32
N LEU A 655 -32.28 -92.69 127.98
CA LEU A 655 -32.18 -92.17 129.37
C LEU A 655 -31.21 -91.00 129.74
N PRO A 656 -31.51 -90.20 130.81
CA PRO A 656 -31.65 -88.74 130.66
C PRO A 656 -30.83 -87.83 131.61
N LYS A 657 -30.84 -86.51 131.28
CA LYS A 657 -30.45 -85.28 132.05
C LYS A 657 -28.94 -85.14 132.36
N LYS A 658 -28.23 -84.05 132.04
CA LYS A 658 -28.51 -82.60 132.21
C LYS A 658 -27.38 -81.79 131.50
N LYS A 659 -27.65 -80.52 131.13
CA LYS A 659 -26.71 -79.44 130.71
C LYS A 659 -26.13 -79.56 129.29
N GLU A 660 -25.94 -78.51 128.49
CA GLU A 660 -25.79 -77.07 128.77
C GLU A 660 -26.15 -76.29 127.48
N LYS A 661 -26.87 -75.17 127.60
CA LYS A 661 -27.07 -74.23 126.49
C LYS A 661 -25.75 -73.51 126.26
N ILE A 662 -25.10 -73.74 125.12
CA ILE A 662 -24.04 -72.84 124.65
C ILE A 662 -24.73 -71.73 123.86
N TYR A 663 -24.92 -70.58 124.51
CA TYR A 663 -25.07 -69.30 123.84
C TYR A 663 -23.67 -68.86 123.37
N ILE A 664 -23.49 -68.60 122.08
CA ILE A 664 -22.40 -67.75 121.60
C ILE A 664 -23.06 -66.48 121.05
N TYR A 665 -23.07 -65.44 121.89
CA TYR A 665 -23.15 -64.05 121.45
C TYR A 665 -21.76 -63.46 121.56
N LEU A 666 -21.20 -62.96 120.46
CA LEU A 666 -20.22 -61.87 120.49
C LEU A 666 -20.67 -60.81 119.48
N VAL A 667 -20.96 -59.65 120.07
CA VAL A 667 -21.48 -58.37 119.58
C VAL A 667 -20.30 -57.52 119.04
N PRO A 668 -20.53 -56.49 118.20
CA PRO A 668 -19.51 -55.82 117.37
C PRO A 668 -18.81 -54.65 118.10
N ALA A 669 -17.71 -54.14 117.53
CA ALA A 669 -17.13 -52.85 117.90
C ALA A 669 -16.46 -52.15 116.69
N GLU A 670 -16.98 -50.98 116.35
CA GLU A 670 -16.35 -49.94 115.52
C GLU A 670 -15.30 -49.15 116.33
N GLY A 671 -14.32 -48.51 115.68
CA GLY A 671 -13.66 -47.28 116.19
C GLY A 671 -12.12 -47.21 116.19
N ILE A 672 -11.58 -46.39 115.27
CA ILE A 672 -10.21 -45.81 115.05
C ILE A 672 -9.82 -44.85 116.24
N PRO A 673 -8.55 -44.45 116.64
CA PRO A 673 -7.44 -43.89 115.82
C PRO A 673 -5.93 -44.06 116.24
N HIS A 674 -5.06 -43.60 115.31
CA HIS A 674 -3.72 -42.97 115.40
C HIS A 674 -2.42 -43.69 115.86
N ASN A 675 -1.52 -43.86 114.88
CA ASN A 675 -0.14 -43.34 114.74
C ASN A 675 0.89 -43.50 115.90
N ASN A 676 1.96 -44.27 115.67
CA ASN A 676 3.37 -43.80 115.67
C ASN A 676 4.38 -44.93 115.35
N ASN A 677 5.29 -44.62 114.42
CA ASN A 677 6.55 -45.30 114.06
C ASN A 677 7.61 -45.17 115.20
N PRO A 678 8.87 -45.69 115.17
CA PRO A 678 9.59 -46.51 114.16
C PRO A 678 10.58 -47.62 114.71
N LYS A 679 11.34 -48.27 113.80
CA LYS A 679 12.66 -48.98 113.96
C LYS A 679 12.64 -50.36 114.66
N ASP A 680 13.34 -51.43 114.26
CA ASP A 680 14.62 -51.63 113.56
C ASP A 680 14.65 -52.94 112.73
N SER A 681 15.54 -52.98 111.75
CA SER A 681 15.99 -54.17 110.97
C SER A 681 17.05 -54.98 111.78
N PRO A 682 17.51 -56.21 111.44
CA PRO A 682 18.08 -56.58 110.13
C PRO A 682 17.77 -58.02 109.61
N ALA A 683 18.18 -58.26 108.35
CA ALA A 683 18.18 -59.52 107.57
C ALA A 683 19.27 -60.52 108.09
N PRO A 684 19.56 -61.73 107.50
CA PRO A 684 19.59 -62.06 106.05
C PRO A 684 19.27 -63.52 105.59
N SER A 685 19.36 -63.73 104.25
CA SER A 685 19.67 -64.98 103.52
C SER A 685 18.55 -66.04 103.40
N SER A 686 18.27 -66.74 102.28
CA SER A 686 18.90 -66.89 100.96
C SER A 686 18.07 -67.90 100.12
N LEU A 687 18.06 -67.73 98.77
CA LEU A 687 17.87 -68.76 97.70
C LEU A 687 16.48 -69.46 97.64
N CYS A 688 15.82 -69.68 96.50
CA CYS A 688 16.28 -70.00 95.15
C CYS A 688 15.15 -69.84 94.10
N ALA A 689 15.56 -69.45 92.89
CA ALA A 689 15.13 -69.90 91.55
C ALA A 689 13.69 -69.67 91.00
N VAL A 690 13.71 -68.93 89.87
CA VAL A 690 12.71 -68.73 88.80
C VAL A 690 12.64 -69.97 87.86
N PRO A 691 11.69 -70.11 86.90
CA PRO A 691 11.74 -69.41 85.58
C PRO A 691 10.36 -68.85 85.12
N SER A 692 10.25 -67.61 84.63
CA SER A 692 10.49 -67.08 83.27
C SER A 692 9.50 -67.55 82.20
N SER A 693 8.68 -66.61 81.68
CA SER A 693 8.76 -66.09 80.30
C SER A 693 7.41 -65.49 79.85
N PHE A 694 7.38 -64.23 79.41
CA PHE A 694 6.93 -63.85 78.06
C PHE A 694 7.11 -62.33 77.82
N LEU A 695 7.58 -62.02 76.61
CA LEU A 695 7.65 -60.74 75.89
C LEU A 695 8.93 -59.92 76.07
N GLU A 696 9.90 -60.28 75.23
CA GLU A 696 10.91 -59.38 74.67
C GLU A 696 10.42 -58.74 73.36
N ASP A 697 10.93 -57.53 73.19
CA ASP A 697 10.99 -56.63 72.05
C ASP A 697 11.13 -57.24 70.64
N ARG A 698 10.54 -56.55 69.65
CA ARG A 698 11.18 -56.29 68.36
C ARG A 698 10.80 -54.91 67.84
N LYS A 699 11.78 -54.00 67.84
CA LYS A 699 11.91 -52.90 66.88
C LYS A 699 12.59 -53.43 65.61
N LEU A 700 12.04 -53.03 64.47
CA LEU A 700 12.77 -52.54 63.30
C LEU A 700 11.91 -51.43 62.70
#